data_AF-A0AAV2W2V4-F1
#
_entry.id   AF-A0AAV2W2V4-F1
#
_cell.length_a   1.000
_cell.length_b   1.000
_cell.length_c   1.000
_cell.angle_alpha   90.00
_cell.angle_beta   90.00
_cell.angle_gamma   90.00
#
_symmetry.space_group_name_H-M   'P 1'
#
loop_
_entity.id
_entity.type
_entity.pdbx_description
1 polymer ?
#
loop_
_entity_poly.entity_id
_entity_poly.type
_entity_poly.pdbx_seq_one_letter_code
_entity_poly.pdbx_strand_id
1 'polypeptide(L)'
;MSQPTESITEPTQMNDVTSTRMKHSTSLKHNSRDRFWIACAVAFIVVMVIELGFFNLGHWRTQSAEPVEIGTAQFGSGLEYQGNCEYKITDPDSATITVPVHQRGTTDAPVQVKSVKLVATPDGKNLLPSQRNHFSNAVISVNDAVSAHPDQTWIQSTSSDGGWGDPRNTLEYNTNPDTQYLLFGKKREAYQSTAVRVTFQNAKGYNIIFDHLEVNPHIPLKVNPFRLLVEVLIAAFFVVFRPSSRIWRSCAASTSVRQRICTIVYIVAWSALLILIAYATRRVYYGFNSSHAHWEDTEQYQRLADALIHGRTWLDLPVDPTLETMPNPYSADDRYGLIGTGSHQYFWDHAYYEGHYYSYFGVIPALLTFIPYQLLTGRWMPTWAAIGIFSALAIAFGTLLLRRLARDYFPSATLGSVWLAVIAFNIGTNLFVYAHSTSFYGVPMTCSIALVLMGLWFWQISKRSDGTVSVLWIALGSLCMALNLGSRPQFMIACFLAFPMFWDQIAKRRTLFSRKGFAATIWAIVPFIVVTVPLLIYNHLRFGKYFDFGANYNLTSFDMTTRKSSFYILFSEVFNQLFQPTGTTAAFPFVTTVDTAISSPQEGSIGGFFAIYPLAIFALLFIALRKQLRVHKVWSMTVMMMVFTLIIVIFDCYKCGTSMRYYGDFGYLLMLAAALVIFACDVSFRADASGYYEIRGGALGMSASGQHVRANQTTAFHILQITLVALVFLTIVINMFGMFANGRICNWKILCPDLYATVRSWFIGLTA
;
A
#
# COMPACT_ATOMS: atom_id res chain seq x y z
N MET A 1 -31.22 34.60 -84.74
CA MET A 1 -31.29 33.28 -84.05
C MET A 1 -30.51 33.40 -82.76
N SER A 2 -31.00 33.27 -81.54
CA SER A 2 -32.35 33.16 -80.96
C SER A 2 -32.17 33.28 -79.44
N GLN A 3 -32.64 34.37 -78.82
CA GLN A 3 -33.20 34.35 -77.45
C GLN A 3 -34.63 33.77 -77.53
N PRO A 4 -35.35 33.38 -76.44
CA PRO A 4 -35.16 33.61 -74.98
C PRO A 4 -35.19 32.25 -74.18
N THR A 5 -35.11 32.13 -72.85
CA THR A 5 -36.10 32.51 -71.81
C THR A 5 -35.56 32.39 -70.38
N GLU A 6 -36.00 33.31 -69.52
CA GLU A 6 -35.94 33.24 -68.05
C GLU A 6 -36.94 32.24 -67.47
N SER A 7 -36.58 31.61 -66.34
CA SER A 7 -37.52 31.46 -65.21
C SER A 7 -36.74 31.34 -63.89
N ILE A 8 -37.23 32.07 -62.88
CA ILE A 8 -36.69 32.21 -61.52
C ILE A 8 -37.18 31.07 -60.63
N THR A 9 -36.30 30.47 -59.82
CA THR A 9 -36.66 29.79 -58.55
C THR A 9 -35.57 29.99 -57.48
N GLU A 10 -36.02 30.30 -56.26
CA GLU A 10 -35.27 30.66 -55.04
C GLU A 10 -34.64 29.45 -54.28
N PRO A 11 -33.80 29.70 -53.24
CA PRO A 11 -32.81 28.74 -52.74
C PRO A 11 -33.28 27.92 -51.53
N THR A 12 -33.19 26.58 -51.60
CA THR A 12 -33.48 25.70 -50.46
C THR A 12 -32.55 24.49 -50.40
N GLN A 13 -31.26 24.67 -50.10
CA GLN A 13 -30.39 23.51 -49.75
C GLN A 13 -29.27 23.75 -48.72
N MET A 14 -29.05 24.97 -48.22
CA MET A 14 -27.89 25.24 -47.35
C MET A 14 -28.17 25.17 -45.83
N ASN A 15 -29.44 25.10 -45.40
CA ASN A 15 -29.81 25.03 -43.98
C ASN A 15 -29.97 23.61 -43.40
N ASP A 16 -30.08 22.58 -44.24
CA ASP A 16 -30.39 21.23 -43.76
C ASP A 16 -29.16 20.43 -43.29
N VAL A 17 -27.98 20.75 -43.84
CA VAL A 17 -26.72 20.07 -43.46
C VAL A 17 -26.25 20.50 -42.06
N THR A 18 -26.46 21.76 -41.67
CA THR A 18 -26.16 22.30 -40.32
C THR A 18 -27.19 21.86 -39.27
N SER A 19 -28.47 21.81 -39.63
CA SER A 19 -29.56 21.27 -38.80
C SER A 19 -29.35 19.79 -38.46
N THR A 20 -29.01 18.97 -39.45
CA THR A 20 -28.81 17.52 -39.27
C THR A 20 -27.54 17.23 -38.46
N ARG A 21 -26.45 17.99 -38.66
CA ARG A 21 -25.23 17.89 -37.83
C ARG A 21 -25.49 18.29 -36.38
N MET A 22 -26.27 19.34 -36.14
CA MET A 22 -26.65 19.76 -34.79
C MET A 22 -27.56 18.73 -34.12
N LYS A 23 -28.61 18.23 -34.79
CA LYS A 23 -29.49 17.19 -34.25
C LYS A 23 -28.72 15.90 -33.91
N HIS A 24 -27.78 15.49 -34.76
CA HIS A 24 -26.98 14.28 -34.53
C HIS A 24 -25.97 14.45 -33.37
N SER A 25 -25.35 15.63 -33.24
CA SER A 25 -24.50 16.01 -32.08
C SER A 25 -25.28 16.01 -30.76
N THR A 26 -26.52 16.51 -30.78
CA THR A 26 -27.38 16.63 -29.60
C THR A 26 -27.90 15.27 -29.14
N SER A 27 -28.32 14.41 -30.09
CA SER A 27 -28.68 13.00 -29.87
C SER A 27 -27.53 12.17 -29.23
N LEU A 28 -26.30 12.35 -29.70
CA LEU A 28 -25.14 11.62 -29.17
C LEU A 28 -24.72 12.09 -27.76
N LYS A 29 -24.88 13.39 -27.47
CA LYS A 29 -24.69 13.91 -26.11
C LYS A 29 -25.73 13.35 -25.15
N HIS A 30 -26.99 13.23 -25.59
CA HIS A 30 -28.10 12.63 -24.83
C HIS A 30 -27.80 11.17 -24.48
N ASN A 31 -27.55 10.31 -25.48
CA ASN A 31 -27.24 8.89 -25.27
C ASN A 31 -26.03 8.62 -24.34
N SER A 32 -25.00 9.46 -24.38
CA SER A 32 -23.83 9.30 -23.49
C SER A 32 -24.09 9.75 -22.05
N ARG A 33 -25.02 10.71 -21.86
CA ARG A 33 -25.46 11.19 -20.54
C ARG A 33 -26.39 10.17 -19.91
N ASP A 34 -27.27 9.57 -20.69
CA ASP A 34 -28.20 8.54 -20.21
C ASP A 34 -27.45 7.29 -19.74
N ARG A 35 -26.46 6.82 -20.52
CA ARG A 35 -25.58 5.71 -20.09
C ARG A 35 -24.76 6.01 -18.84
N PHE A 36 -24.50 7.28 -18.51
CA PHE A 36 -23.84 7.66 -17.27
C PHE A 36 -24.79 7.57 -16.08
N TRP A 37 -25.99 8.13 -16.21
CA TRP A 37 -27.00 8.04 -15.15
C TRP A 37 -27.47 6.61 -14.90
N ILE A 38 -27.60 5.78 -15.94
CA ILE A 38 -27.86 4.34 -15.78
C ILE A 38 -26.74 3.68 -14.98
N ALA A 39 -25.47 3.95 -15.30
CA ALA A 39 -24.35 3.38 -14.54
C ALA A 39 -24.33 3.85 -13.08
N CYS A 40 -24.68 5.11 -12.81
CA CYS A 40 -24.83 5.63 -11.45
C CYS A 40 -25.99 4.99 -10.71
N ALA A 41 -27.13 4.76 -11.36
CA ALA A 41 -28.28 4.09 -10.76
C ALA A 41 -27.96 2.62 -10.42
N VAL A 42 -27.31 1.90 -11.33
CA VAL A 42 -26.82 0.53 -11.06
C VAL A 42 -25.83 0.52 -9.91
N ALA A 43 -24.86 1.43 -9.90
CA ALA A 43 -23.91 1.57 -8.81
C ALA A 43 -24.60 1.85 -7.47
N PHE A 44 -25.60 2.73 -7.44
CA PHE A 44 -26.39 3.01 -6.24
C PHE A 44 -27.13 1.75 -5.74
N ILE A 45 -27.78 1.00 -6.63
CA ILE A 45 -28.47 -0.25 -6.27
C ILE A 45 -27.47 -1.27 -5.71
N VAL A 46 -26.30 -1.44 -6.36
CA VAL A 46 -25.26 -2.37 -5.89
C VAL A 46 -24.76 -1.97 -4.50
N VAL A 47 -24.49 -0.69 -4.26
CA VAL A 47 -24.08 -0.18 -2.94
C VAL A 47 -25.18 -0.45 -1.90
N MET A 48 -26.44 -0.18 -2.21
CA MET A 48 -27.54 -0.49 -1.27
C MET A 48 -27.69 -1.98 -0.97
N VAL A 49 -27.53 -2.85 -1.97
CA VAL A 49 -27.56 -4.31 -1.78
C VAL A 49 -26.40 -4.79 -0.92
N ILE A 50 -25.20 -4.23 -1.12
CA ILE A 50 -24.02 -4.57 -0.30
C ILE A 50 -24.18 -4.06 1.14
N GLU A 51 -24.56 -2.79 1.33
CA GLU A 51 -24.65 -2.19 2.66
C GLU A 51 -25.81 -2.78 3.46
N LEU A 52 -27.02 -2.84 2.89
CA LEU A 52 -28.21 -3.33 3.59
C LEU A 52 -28.28 -4.87 3.61
N GLY A 53 -27.63 -5.55 2.67
CA GLY A 53 -27.61 -7.01 2.58
C GLY A 53 -26.37 -7.62 3.20
N PHE A 54 -25.22 -7.51 2.52
CA PHE A 54 -23.97 -8.19 2.89
C PHE A 54 -23.42 -7.74 4.24
N PHE A 55 -23.22 -6.43 4.44
CA PHE A 55 -22.64 -5.92 5.69
C PHE A 55 -23.63 -5.91 6.87
N ASN A 56 -24.93 -6.06 6.60
CA ASN A 56 -25.97 -6.25 7.59
C ASN A 56 -26.48 -7.70 7.62
N LEU A 57 -25.73 -8.66 7.09
CA LEU A 57 -26.13 -10.07 7.07
C LEU A 57 -26.33 -10.62 8.50
N GLY A 58 -25.55 -10.15 9.47
CA GLY A 58 -25.75 -10.49 10.90
C GLY A 58 -27.12 -10.07 11.44
N HIS A 59 -27.65 -8.91 11.02
CA HIS A 59 -29.00 -8.46 11.37
C HIS A 59 -30.04 -9.46 10.83
N TRP A 60 -29.99 -9.76 9.53
CA TRP A 60 -30.95 -10.68 8.90
C TRP A 60 -30.91 -12.10 9.48
N ARG A 61 -29.72 -12.60 9.82
CA ARG A 61 -29.56 -13.92 10.45
C ARG A 61 -30.15 -13.98 11.86
N THR A 62 -30.14 -12.87 12.60
CA THR A 62 -30.62 -12.81 13.99
C THR A 62 -32.09 -12.42 14.11
N GLN A 63 -32.76 -11.98 13.03
CA GLN A 63 -34.20 -11.66 13.06
C GLN A 63 -35.10 -12.83 13.49
N SER A 64 -34.70 -14.06 13.17
CA SER A 64 -35.46 -15.27 13.53
C SER A 64 -35.11 -15.84 14.91
N ALA A 65 -34.29 -15.13 15.70
CA ALA A 65 -33.88 -15.59 17.02
C ALA A 65 -35.02 -15.41 18.03
N GLU A 66 -35.26 -16.44 18.85
CA GLU A 66 -36.33 -16.42 19.85
C GLU A 66 -35.87 -15.69 21.12
N PRO A 67 -36.75 -14.94 21.80
CA PRO A 67 -36.43 -14.32 23.08
C PRO A 67 -36.07 -15.36 24.16
N VAL A 68 -35.03 -15.08 24.92
CA VAL A 68 -34.48 -15.96 25.97
C VAL A 68 -34.59 -15.28 27.33
N GLU A 69 -35.02 -16.03 28.35
CA GLU A 69 -34.84 -15.64 29.76
C GLU A 69 -33.50 -16.15 30.27
N ILE A 70 -32.73 -15.24 30.86
CA ILE A 70 -31.34 -15.46 31.28
C ILE A 70 -31.31 -15.53 32.81
N GLY A 71 -30.78 -16.62 33.36
CA GLY A 71 -30.61 -16.82 34.79
C GLY A 71 -29.39 -16.10 35.37
N THR A 72 -29.16 -16.27 36.67
CA THR A 72 -28.00 -15.70 37.36
C THR A 72 -26.69 -16.32 36.86
N ALA A 73 -25.72 -15.48 36.50
CA ALA A 73 -24.40 -15.93 36.05
C ALA A 73 -23.61 -16.59 37.19
N GLN A 74 -23.01 -17.74 36.90
CA GLN A 74 -22.16 -18.52 37.79
C GLN A 74 -20.70 -18.36 37.35
N PHE A 75 -19.88 -17.77 38.21
CA PHE A 75 -18.47 -17.51 37.95
C PHE A 75 -17.61 -18.69 38.42
N GLY A 76 -16.69 -19.15 37.57
CA GLY A 76 -15.70 -20.16 37.91
C GLY A 76 -14.61 -19.62 38.84
N SER A 77 -13.94 -20.52 39.57
CA SER A 77 -12.88 -20.18 40.53
C SER A 77 -11.64 -19.52 39.91
N GLY A 78 -11.46 -19.65 38.59
CA GLY A 78 -10.34 -19.08 37.85
C GLY A 78 -10.46 -17.58 37.54
N LEU A 79 -11.55 -16.93 37.99
CA LEU A 79 -11.80 -15.50 37.80
C LEU A 79 -11.86 -14.79 39.15
N GLU A 80 -11.11 -13.70 39.27
CA GLU A 80 -11.11 -12.82 40.43
C GLU A 80 -11.61 -11.43 40.03
N TYR A 81 -12.73 -10.98 40.59
CA TYR A 81 -13.29 -9.67 40.28
C TYR A 81 -12.39 -8.53 40.80
N GLN A 82 -12.05 -7.58 39.93
CA GLN A 82 -11.18 -6.44 40.24
C GLN A 82 -11.94 -5.10 40.31
N GLY A 83 -13.27 -5.10 40.07
CA GLY A 83 -14.05 -3.87 39.94
C GLY A 83 -14.17 -3.37 38.49
N ASN A 84 -15.14 -2.49 38.23
CA ASN A 84 -15.32 -1.82 36.93
C ASN A 84 -15.40 -2.78 35.72
N CYS A 85 -16.08 -3.92 35.91
CA CYS A 85 -16.22 -4.97 34.90
C CYS A 85 -14.89 -5.66 34.52
N GLU A 86 -13.79 -5.47 35.26
CA GLU A 86 -12.54 -6.22 35.08
C GLU A 86 -12.49 -7.47 35.98
N TYR A 87 -12.05 -8.60 35.41
CA TYR A 87 -11.74 -9.82 36.16
C TYR A 87 -10.32 -10.27 35.81
N LYS A 88 -9.55 -10.66 36.81
CA LYS A 88 -8.20 -11.21 36.62
C LYS A 88 -8.29 -12.73 36.49
N ILE A 89 -7.61 -13.29 35.50
CA ILE A 89 -7.48 -14.75 35.36
C ILE A 89 -6.47 -15.25 36.38
N THR A 90 -6.94 -15.99 37.39
CA THR A 90 -6.09 -16.65 38.41
C THR A 90 -5.71 -18.06 37.99
N ASP A 91 -6.61 -18.74 37.28
CA ASP A 91 -6.44 -20.07 36.73
C ASP A 91 -7.16 -20.18 35.36
N PRO A 92 -6.41 -20.29 34.24
CA PRO A 92 -7.01 -20.37 32.90
C PRO A 92 -7.97 -21.55 32.69
N ASP A 93 -7.75 -22.69 33.35
CA ASP A 93 -8.55 -23.91 33.14
C ASP A 93 -9.96 -23.79 33.75
N SER A 94 -10.11 -22.96 34.79
CA SER A 94 -11.37 -22.69 35.47
C SER A 94 -11.92 -21.27 35.24
N ALA A 95 -11.33 -20.51 34.30
CA ALA A 95 -11.73 -19.16 33.93
C ALA A 95 -13.01 -19.15 33.07
N THR A 96 -14.14 -19.48 33.70
CA THR A 96 -15.42 -19.65 33.02
C THR A 96 -16.56 -18.85 33.65
N ILE A 97 -17.56 -18.50 32.84
CA ILE A 97 -18.84 -17.95 33.30
C ILE A 97 -19.94 -18.79 32.68
N THR A 98 -20.77 -19.43 33.50
CA THR A 98 -21.91 -20.25 33.03
C THR A 98 -23.22 -19.56 33.36
N VAL A 99 -24.11 -19.46 32.39
CA VAL A 99 -25.39 -18.77 32.51
C VAL A 99 -26.52 -19.71 32.08
N PRO A 100 -27.46 -20.05 32.98
CA PRO A 100 -28.66 -20.80 32.63
C PRO A 100 -29.55 -20.02 31.65
N VAL A 101 -30.15 -20.71 30.69
CA VAL A 101 -31.02 -20.11 29.67
C VAL A 101 -32.29 -20.93 29.47
N HIS A 102 -33.43 -20.26 29.38
CA HIS A 102 -34.74 -20.90 29.20
C HIS A 102 -35.61 -20.11 28.23
N GLN A 103 -36.55 -20.80 27.58
CA GLN A 103 -37.54 -20.14 26.74
C GLN A 103 -38.42 -19.22 27.58
N ARG A 104 -38.65 -17.99 27.09
CA ARG A 104 -39.42 -16.97 27.80
C ARG A 104 -40.81 -17.47 28.23
N GLY A 105 -41.16 -17.30 29.50
CA GLY A 105 -42.43 -17.77 30.07
C GLY A 105 -42.49 -19.26 30.40
N THR A 106 -41.37 -19.98 30.39
CA THR A 106 -41.26 -21.39 30.80
C THR A 106 -40.17 -21.55 31.86
N THR A 107 -40.32 -22.52 32.76
CA THR A 107 -39.36 -22.70 33.86
C THR A 107 -38.10 -23.47 33.44
N ASP A 108 -38.19 -24.38 32.46
CA ASP A 108 -37.10 -25.31 32.12
C ASP A 108 -37.00 -25.67 30.62
N ALA A 109 -37.76 -25.04 29.72
CA ALA A 109 -37.71 -25.42 28.31
C ALA A 109 -36.38 -24.98 27.66
N PRO A 110 -35.68 -25.89 26.93
CA PRO A 110 -34.44 -25.55 26.26
C PRO A 110 -34.71 -24.56 25.12
N VAL A 111 -33.69 -23.76 24.79
CA VAL A 111 -33.80 -22.73 23.75
C VAL A 111 -32.74 -22.89 22.67
N GLN A 112 -33.11 -22.57 21.43
CA GLN A 112 -32.17 -22.58 20.32
C GLN A 112 -31.24 -21.36 20.41
N VAL A 113 -29.95 -21.58 20.67
CA VAL A 113 -28.96 -20.50 20.71
C VAL A 113 -28.42 -20.22 19.30
N LYS A 114 -28.76 -19.05 18.74
CA LYS A 114 -28.33 -18.58 17.40
C LYS A 114 -27.30 -17.46 17.46
N SER A 115 -27.36 -16.63 18.49
CA SER A 115 -26.39 -15.54 18.70
C SER A 115 -26.15 -15.34 20.18
N VAL A 116 -24.97 -14.84 20.51
CA VAL A 116 -24.57 -14.49 21.86
C VAL A 116 -23.85 -13.15 21.79
N LYS A 117 -24.06 -12.27 22.78
CA LYS A 117 -23.33 -11.01 22.92
C LYS A 117 -22.73 -10.92 24.31
N LEU A 118 -21.41 -10.75 24.37
CA LEU A 118 -20.66 -10.56 25.61
C LEU A 118 -20.48 -9.07 25.84
N VAL A 119 -21.32 -8.50 26.71
CA VAL A 119 -21.25 -7.07 27.00
C VAL A 119 -20.05 -6.82 27.89
N ALA A 120 -19.07 -6.05 27.39
CA ALA A 120 -17.84 -5.78 28.12
C ALA A 120 -18.04 -4.76 29.25
N THR A 121 -18.90 -3.76 29.01
CA THR A 121 -19.24 -2.66 29.93
C THR A 121 -20.68 -2.21 29.67
N PRO A 122 -21.41 -1.69 30.67
CA PRO A 122 -22.84 -1.35 30.54
C PRO A 122 -23.18 -0.42 29.37
N ASP A 123 -22.33 0.58 29.10
CA ASP A 123 -22.55 1.59 28.05
C ASP A 123 -21.70 1.38 26.78
N GLY A 124 -20.94 0.28 26.69
CA GLY A 124 -19.98 0.07 25.60
C GLY A 124 -18.85 1.12 25.58
N LYS A 125 -18.46 1.61 26.76
CA LYS A 125 -17.44 2.64 26.95
C LYS A 125 -16.38 2.17 27.92
N ASN A 126 -15.14 2.59 27.70
CA ASN A 126 -14.06 2.38 28.66
C ASN A 126 -14.40 3.09 29.98
N LEU A 127 -14.46 2.33 31.07
CA LEU A 127 -14.57 2.83 32.44
C LEU A 127 -13.19 3.20 33.00
N LEU A 128 -12.14 2.54 32.52
CA LEU A 128 -10.75 2.78 32.92
C LEU A 128 -9.83 3.00 31.70
N PRO A 129 -8.73 3.76 31.84
CA PRO A 129 -7.72 3.87 30.78
C PRO A 129 -7.11 2.52 30.37
N SER A 130 -7.01 1.55 31.30
CA SER A 130 -6.52 0.18 31.05
C SER A 130 -7.37 -0.59 30.05
N GLN A 131 -8.68 -0.30 29.97
CA GLN A 131 -9.62 -0.99 29.10
C GLN A 131 -9.52 -0.53 27.64
N ARG A 132 -8.90 0.64 27.41
CA ARG A 132 -8.70 1.15 26.06
C ARG A 132 -7.76 0.22 25.29
N ASN A 133 -8.19 -0.22 24.10
CA ASN A 133 -7.45 -1.16 23.26
C ASN A 133 -7.23 -2.55 23.89
N HIS A 134 -7.96 -2.87 24.95
CA HIS A 134 -7.86 -4.15 25.65
C HIS A 134 -8.81 -5.18 25.02
N PHE A 135 -8.30 -6.37 24.71
CA PHE A 135 -9.09 -7.44 24.08
C PHE A 135 -9.27 -8.62 25.02
N SER A 136 -10.51 -9.12 25.11
CA SER A 136 -10.82 -10.37 25.77
C SER A 136 -11.10 -11.45 24.72
N ASN A 137 -10.50 -12.63 24.88
CA ASN A 137 -10.70 -13.77 24.00
C ASN A 137 -11.57 -14.81 24.71
N ALA A 138 -12.70 -15.15 24.11
CA ALA A 138 -13.68 -16.06 24.68
C ALA A 138 -14.13 -17.12 23.68
N VAL A 139 -14.22 -18.36 24.15
CA VAL A 139 -14.91 -19.47 23.47
C VAL A 139 -16.28 -19.62 24.10
N ILE A 140 -17.31 -19.74 23.26
CA ILE A 140 -18.69 -19.91 23.70
C ILE A 140 -19.06 -21.37 23.56
N SER A 141 -19.65 -21.96 24.59
CA SER A 141 -20.14 -23.33 24.58
C SER A 141 -21.60 -23.37 24.95
N VAL A 142 -22.36 -24.27 24.33
CA VAL A 142 -23.78 -24.52 24.65
C VAL A 142 -23.93 -25.95 25.17
N ASN A 143 -24.81 -26.13 26.15
CA ASN A 143 -25.13 -27.45 26.70
C ASN A 143 -26.28 -28.05 25.90
N ASP A 144 -25.99 -28.93 24.94
CA ASP A 144 -27.03 -29.52 24.09
C ASP A 144 -27.89 -30.52 24.87
N ALA A 145 -29.18 -30.20 25.01
CA ALA A 145 -30.16 -30.96 25.76
C ALA A 145 -30.81 -32.10 24.96
N VAL A 146 -30.53 -32.21 23.66
CA VAL A 146 -31.26 -33.12 22.73
C VAL A 146 -30.39 -34.24 22.16
N SER A 147 -29.06 -34.17 22.24
CA SER A 147 -28.17 -35.20 21.69
C SER A 147 -27.99 -36.42 22.61
N ALA A 148 -28.04 -37.62 22.00
CA ALA A 148 -28.01 -38.94 22.64
C ALA A 148 -26.61 -39.40 23.12
N HIS A 149 -25.76 -38.49 23.59
CA HIS A 149 -24.42 -38.80 24.12
C HIS A 149 -24.41 -38.62 25.65
N PRO A 150 -24.36 -39.72 26.44
CA PRO A 150 -24.53 -39.67 27.91
C PRO A 150 -23.36 -39.02 28.66
N ASP A 151 -22.21 -38.86 28.02
CA ASP A 151 -20.97 -38.38 28.64
C ASP A 151 -20.52 -37.05 27.99
N GLN A 152 -20.86 -35.93 28.63
CA GLN A 152 -20.35 -34.55 28.40
C GLN A 152 -20.65 -33.88 27.03
N THR A 153 -21.69 -33.05 26.94
CA THR A 153 -22.20 -32.44 25.68
C THR A 153 -22.07 -30.90 25.60
N TRP A 154 -20.99 -30.30 26.10
CA TRP A 154 -20.72 -28.87 25.82
C TRP A 154 -20.19 -28.71 24.40
N ILE A 155 -21.03 -28.19 23.51
CA ILE A 155 -20.66 -27.93 22.11
C ILE A 155 -20.02 -26.56 22.04
N GLN A 156 -18.74 -26.52 21.70
CA GLN A 156 -17.96 -25.29 21.58
C GLN A 156 -18.25 -24.57 20.26
N SER A 157 -18.09 -23.25 20.24
CA SER A 157 -18.24 -22.41 19.05
C SER A 157 -17.27 -22.79 17.93
N THR A 158 -16.11 -23.34 18.28
CA THR A 158 -15.11 -23.94 17.37
C THR A 158 -15.63 -25.14 16.58
N SER A 159 -16.66 -25.83 17.11
CA SER A 159 -17.31 -26.98 16.47
C SER A 159 -18.55 -26.60 15.66
N SER A 160 -18.95 -25.32 15.71
CA SER A 160 -19.97 -24.72 14.84
C SER A 160 -19.42 -24.58 13.42
N ASP A 161 -20.30 -24.48 12.41
CA ASP A 161 -19.87 -24.05 11.08
C ASP A 161 -19.41 -22.59 11.24
N GLY A 162 -18.14 -22.34 11.54
CA GLY A 162 -17.57 -21.02 11.34
C GLY A 162 -17.83 -20.68 9.88
N GLY A 163 -18.39 -19.52 9.60
CA GLY A 163 -18.73 -19.21 8.22
C GLY A 163 -17.46 -19.27 7.36
N TRP A 164 -17.58 -19.99 6.24
CA TRP A 164 -16.48 -20.31 5.33
C TRP A 164 -15.32 -21.13 5.92
N GLY A 165 -15.55 -21.88 7.00
CA GLY A 165 -14.59 -22.84 7.54
C GLY A 165 -13.53 -22.22 8.44
N ASP A 166 -13.86 -21.16 9.20
CA ASP A 166 -13.00 -20.69 10.32
C ASP A 166 -13.04 -21.71 11.47
N PRO A 167 -11.96 -22.48 11.70
CA PRO A 167 -11.96 -23.54 12.72
C PRO A 167 -11.84 -22.99 14.14
N ARG A 168 -11.57 -21.69 14.32
CA ARG A 168 -11.34 -21.10 15.65
C ARG A 168 -12.58 -20.49 16.25
N ASN A 169 -13.49 -19.93 15.45
CA ASN A 169 -14.74 -19.25 15.85
C ASN A 169 -14.73 -18.70 17.30
N THR A 170 -13.66 -17.97 17.64
CA THR A 170 -13.38 -17.44 18.98
C THR A 170 -13.78 -15.98 18.96
N LEU A 171 -14.56 -15.57 19.97
CA LEU A 171 -14.93 -14.18 20.13
C LEU A 171 -13.75 -13.41 20.71
N GLU A 172 -13.18 -12.51 19.91
CA GLU A 172 -12.22 -11.52 20.37
C GLU A 172 -12.93 -10.18 20.34
N TYR A 173 -13.18 -9.62 21.53
CA TYR A 173 -13.99 -8.42 21.71
C TYR A 173 -13.30 -7.40 22.60
N ASN A 174 -13.74 -6.15 22.47
CA ASN A 174 -13.35 -5.06 23.36
C ASN A 174 -14.59 -4.26 23.80
N THR A 175 -14.41 -3.06 24.34
CA THR A 175 -15.54 -2.21 24.76
C THR A 175 -16.43 -1.75 23.61
N ASN A 176 -15.99 -1.86 22.34
CA ASN A 176 -16.82 -1.53 21.17
C ASN A 176 -17.97 -2.55 21.03
N PRO A 177 -19.24 -2.12 21.14
CA PRO A 177 -20.40 -3.01 21.05
C PRO A 177 -20.47 -3.84 19.76
N ASP A 178 -19.97 -3.30 18.65
CA ASP A 178 -20.01 -4.00 17.35
C ASP A 178 -19.12 -5.26 17.36
N THR A 179 -18.18 -5.38 18.29
CA THR A 179 -17.22 -6.50 18.40
C THR A 179 -17.68 -7.62 19.32
N GLN A 180 -18.77 -7.41 20.06
CA GLN A 180 -19.19 -8.24 21.19
C GLN A 180 -20.11 -9.39 20.80
N TYR A 181 -20.48 -9.49 19.53
CA TYR A 181 -21.42 -10.48 19.03
C TYR A 181 -20.70 -11.71 18.48
N LEU A 182 -21.28 -12.89 18.70
CA LEU A 182 -20.90 -14.15 18.06
C LEU A 182 -22.16 -14.83 17.55
N LEU A 183 -22.11 -15.32 16.31
CA LEU A 183 -23.16 -16.16 15.74
C LEU A 183 -22.83 -17.63 16.00
N PHE A 184 -23.83 -18.42 16.36
CA PHE A 184 -23.68 -19.81 16.78
C PHE A 184 -24.64 -20.73 16.00
N GLY A 185 -24.15 -21.91 15.59
CA GLY A 185 -24.93 -22.95 14.91
C GLY A 185 -24.34 -23.40 13.57
N LYS A 186 -24.69 -24.62 13.12
CA LYS A 186 -24.36 -25.12 11.77
C LYS A 186 -25.50 -24.82 10.79
N LYS A 187 -25.21 -24.77 9.49
CA LYS A 187 -26.22 -24.56 8.44
C LYS A 187 -27.37 -25.59 8.45
N ARG A 188 -27.20 -26.73 9.11
CA ARG A 188 -28.18 -27.84 9.15
C ARG A 188 -28.42 -28.43 10.55
N GLU A 189 -27.81 -27.89 11.60
CA GLU A 189 -28.00 -28.39 12.98
C GLU A 189 -28.43 -27.24 13.88
N ALA A 190 -29.44 -27.49 14.71
CA ALA A 190 -29.92 -26.57 15.73
C ALA A 190 -29.60 -27.17 17.10
N TYR A 191 -28.92 -26.41 17.96
CA TYR A 191 -28.60 -26.83 19.33
C TYR A 191 -29.62 -26.23 20.28
N GLN A 192 -30.32 -27.11 21.00
CA GLN A 192 -31.29 -26.74 22.02
C GLN A 192 -30.58 -26.76 23.36
N SER A 193 -30.45 -25.59 24.00
CA SER A 193 -29.59 -25.42 25.16
C SER A 193 -30.35 -24.98 26.40
N THR A 194 -29.91 -25.48 27.55
CA THR A 194 -30.35 -25.02 28.88
C THR A 194 -29.31 -24.14 29.57
N ALA A 195 -28.09 -24.06 29.04
CA ALA A 195 -27.03 -23.21 29.59
C ALA A 195 -26.02 -22.77 28.52
N VAL A 196 -25.50 -21.56 28.65
CA VAL A 196 -24.40 -21.04 27.83
C VAL A 196 -23.19 -20.83 28.75
N ARG A 197 -22.02 -21.31 28.31
CA ARG A 197 -20.76 -21.14 29.02
C ARG A 197 -19.80 -20.30 28.19
N VAL A 198 -19.20 -19.31 28.83
CA VAL A 198 -18.09 -18.52 28.32
C VAL A 198 -16.80 -19.04 28.94
N THR A 199 -15.81 -19.40 28.12
CA THR A 199 -14.48 -19.79 28.58
C THR A 199 -13.45 -18.80 28.05
N PHE A 200 -12.74 -18.12 28.94
CA PHE A 200 -11.72 -17.14 28.56
C PHE A 200 -10.39 -17.81 28.24
N GLN A 201 -9.78 -17.45 27.09
CA GLN A 201 -8.58 -18.11 26.55
C GLN A 201 -7.28 -17.33 26.83
N ASN A 202 -7.34 -16.26 27.63
CA ASN A 202 -6.17 -15.44 27.94
C ASN A 202 -5.30 -16.09 29.03
N ALA A 203 -4.03 -15.70 29.09
CA ALA A 203 -3.06 -16.27 30.03
C ALA A 203 -3.35 -15.89 31.50
N LYS A 204 -2.82 -16.68 32.44
CA LYS A 204 -2.84 -16.35 33.87
C LYS A 204 -2.27 -14.96 34.13
N GLY A 205 -2.97 -14.18 34.96
CA GLY A 205 -2.64 -12.79 35.28
C GLY A 205 -3.18 -11.76 34.30
N TYR A 206 -3.78 -12.18 33.18
CA TYR A 206 -4.43 -11.28 32.24
C TYR A 206 -5.77 -10.80 32.81
N ASN A 207 -6.05 -9.50 32.70
CA ASN A 207 -7.37 -8.95 33.04
C ASN A 207 -8.30 -9.15 31.84
N ILE A 208 -9.55 -9.51 32.05
CA ILE A 208 -10.60 -9.57 31.02
C ILE A 208 -11.71 -8.59 31.38
N ILE A 209 -12.49 -8.17 30.39
CA ILE A 209 -13.61 -7.24 30.57
C ILE A 209 -14.95 -7.94 30.33
N PHE A 210 -15.82 -7.96 31.33
CA PHE A 210 -17.12 -8.60 31.26
C PHE A 210 -18.11 -7.90 32.19
N ASP A 211 -19.30 -7.61 31.69
CA ASP A 211 -20.41 -7.06 32.46
C ASP A 211 -21.54 -8.10 32.57
N HIS A 212 -22.14 -8.46 31.44
CA HIS A 212 -23.18 -9.48 31.37
C HIS A 212 -23.22 -10.19 30.01
N LEU A 213 -24.03 -11.25 29.94
CA LEU A 213 -24.27 -12.05 28.74
C LEU A 213 -25.68 -11.80 28.22
N GLU A 214 -25.81 -11.53 26.93
CA GLU A 214 -27.11 -11.58 26.22
C GLU A 214 -27.13 -12.79 25.28
N VAL A 215 -28.25 -13.53 25.29
CA VAL A 215 -28.46 -14.72 24.43
C VAL A 215 -29.60 -14.44 23.46
N ASN A 216 -29.38 -14.80 22.20
CA ASN A 216 -30.22 -14.45 21.06
C ASN A 216 -30.51 -12.95 20.88
N PRO A 217 -29.56 -12.02 21.13
CA PRO A 217 -29.80 -10.62 20.83
C PRO A 217 -29.95 -10.41 19.33
N HIS A 218 -30.87 -9.53 18.95
CA HIS A 218 -30.97 -9.05 17.57
C HIS A 218 -29.84 -8.07 17.28
N ILE A 219 -29.02 -8.36 16.28
CA ILE A 219 -28.00 -7.42 15.82
C ILE A 219 -28.72 -6.25 15.13
N PRO A 220 -28.49 -4.99 15.55
CA PRO A 220 -29.16 -3.85 14.95
C PRO A 220 -28.70 -3.64 13.51
N LEU A 221 -29.63 -3.21 12.64
CA LEU A 221 -29.28 -2.75 11.30
C LEU A 221 -28.52 -1.42 11.45
N LYS A 222 -27.28 -1.39 10.97
CA LYS A 222 -26.40 -0.22 11.09
C LYS A 222 -25.76 0.10 9.76
N VAL A 223 -26.02 1.32 9.29
CA VAL A 223 -25.30 1.91 8.16
C VAL A 223 -24.07 2.61 8.70
N ASN A 224 -22.87 2.14 8.32
CA ASN A 224 -21.62 2.75 8.78
C ASN A 224 -21.18 3.82 7.75
N PRO A 225 -21.10 5.11 8.12
CA PRO A 225 -20.77 6.16 7.15
C PRO A 225 -19.40 6.00 6.48
N PHE A 226 -18.41 5.47 7.22
CA PHE A 226 -17.07 5.21 6.69
C PHE A 226 -17.07 4.04 5.71
N ARG A 227 -17.77 2.94 6.04
CA ARG A 227 -17.95 1.80 5.14
C ARG A 227 -18.70 2.19 3.86
N LEU A 228 -19.81 2.92 4.00
CA LEU A 228 -20.58 3.43 2.88
C LEU A 228 -19.74 4.35 1.99
N LEU A 229 -18.87 5.19 2.56
CA LEU A 229 -17.93 6.00 1.78
C LEU A 229 -16.98 5.12 0.96
N VAL A 230 -16.41 4.06 1.57
CA VAL A 230 -15.54 3.11 0.85
C VAL A 230 -16.28 2.44 -0.30
N GLU A 231 -17.51 1.97 -0.07
CA GLU A 231 -18.35 1.36 -1.10
C GLU A 231 -18.66 2.33 -2.26
N VAL A 232 -19.03 3.58 -1.93
CA VAL A 232 -19.29 4.61 -2.94
C VAL A 232 -18.04 4.93 -3.75
N LEU A 233 -16.86 4.97 -3.12
CA LEU A 233 -15.59 5.18 -3.83
C LEU A 233 -15.25 4.01 -4.77
N ILE A 234 -15.48 2.76 -4.33
CA ILE A 234 -15.32 1.57 -5.17
C ILE A 234 -16.30 1.60 -6.35
N ALA A 235 -17.57 1.91 -6.10
CA ALA A 235 -18.59 2.00 -7.14
C ALA A 235 -18.27 3.14 -8.13
N ALA A 236 -17.81 4.30 -7.63
CA ALA A 236 -17.36 5.42 -8.45
C ALA A 236 -16.17 5.04 -9.34
N PHE A 237 -15.21 4.25 -8.84
CA PHE A 237 -14.11 3.72 -9.65
C PHE A 237 -14.64 2.94 -10.87
N PHE A 238 -15.54 1.98 -10.66
CA PHE A 238 -16.12 1.20 -11.76
C PHE A 238 -16.97 2.06 -12.72
N VAL A 239 -17.74 3.02 -12.19
CA VAL A 239 -18.50 3.95 -13.03
C VAL A 239 -17.57 4.80 -13.89
N VAL A 240 -16.48 5.34 -13.34
CA VAL A 240 -15.53 6.18 -14.07
C VAL A 240 -14.80 5.38 -15.14
N PHE A 241 -14.31 4.18 -14.82
CA PHE A 241 -13.47 3.38 -15.71
C PHE A 241 -14.20 2.37 -16.61
N ARG A 242 -15.54 2.28 -16.56
CA ARG A 242 -16.30 1.42 -17.46
C ARG A 242 -15.95 1.64 -18.95
N PRO A 243 -15.97 0.61 -19.81
CA PRO A 243 -15.62 0.72 -21.23
C PRO A 243 -16.33 1.85 -22.00
N SER A 244 -17.59 2.13 -21.66
CA SER A 244 -18.40 3.17 -22.32
C SER A 244 -18.06 4.61 -21.92
N SER A 245 -17.17 4.81 -20.95
CA SER A 245 -16.80 6.13 -20.42
C SER A 245 -16.08 7.01 -21.44
N ARG A 246 -16.23 8.33 -21.27
CA ARG A 246 -15.58 9.34 -22.14
C ARG A 246 -14.05 9.37 -22.00
N ILE A 247 -13.50 8.91 -20.87
CA ILE A 247 -12.05 8.88 -20.63
C ILE A 247 -11.31 7.94 -21.59
N TRP A 248 -11.98 6.90 -22.10
CA TRP A 248 -11.42 5.97 -23.10
C TRP A 248 -11.47 6.52 -24.53
N ARG A 249 -12.14 7.66 -24.75
CA ARG A 249 -12.22 8.35 -26.05
C ARG A 249 -11.48 9.67 -26.09
N SER A 250 -10.93 10.08 -24.95
CA SER A 250 -10.21 11.35 -24.80
C SER A 250 -8.73 11.07 -24.64
N CYS A 251 -7.85 11.84 -25.28
CA CYS A 251 -6.41 11.74 -25.05
C CYS A 251 -5.99 12.51 -23.80
N ALA A 252 -4.85 12.14 -23.22
CA ALA A 252 -4.21 12.96 -22.19
C ALA A 252 -3.74 14.29 -22.78
N ALA A 253 -4.36 15.40 -22.36
CA ALA A 253 -4.10 16.73 -22.91
C ALA A 253 -3.59 17.65 -21.81
N SER A 254 -2.39 18.21 -21.99
CA SER A 254 -1.79 19.13 -21.01
C SER A 254 -2.45 20.50 -20.98
N THR A 255 -3.26 20.87 -21.99
CA THR A 255 -3.96 22.16 -22.08
C THR A 255 -5.34 22.15 -21.40
N SER A 256 -5.89 20.97 -21.06
CA SER A 256 -7.22 20.88 -20.47
C SER A 256 -7.21 21.25 -18.98
N VAL A 257 -7.90 22.35 -18.63
CA VAL A 257 -8.08 22.79 -17.23
C VAL A 257 -8.70 21.70 -16.37
N ARG A 258 -9.72 21.00 -16.89
CA ARG A 258 -10.38 19.90 -16.17
C ARG A 258 -9.41 18.77 -15.82
N GLN A 259 -8.59 18.34 -16.78
CA GLN A 259 -7.59 17.29 -16.51
C GLN A 259 -6.55 17.75 -15.48
N ARG A 260 -6.13 19.02 -15.52
CA ARG A 260 -5.20 19.59 -14.53
C ARG A 260 -5.81 19.59 -13.13
N ILE A 261 -7.06 20.04 -12.98
CA ILE A 261 -7.77 20.01 -11.70
C ILE A 261 -7.88 18.58 -11.18
N CYS A 262 -8.27 17.61 -12.02
CA CYS A 262 -8.32 16.20 -11.61
C CYS A 262 -6.94 15.67 -11.18
N THR A 263 -5.86 16.05 -11.87
CA THR A 263 -4.49 15.70 -11.47
C THR A 263 -4.11 16.30 -10.13
N ILE A 264 -4.42 17.58 -9.88
CA ILE A 264 -4.14 18.24 -8.59
C ILE A 264 -4.94 17.57 -7.47
N VAL A 265 -6.25 17.37 -7.67
CA VAL A 265 -7.13 16.72 -6.68
C VAL A 265 -6.64 15.31 -6.36
N TYR A 266 -6.25 14.54 -7.39
CA TYR A 266 -5.68 13.20 -7.18
C TYR A 266 -4.39 13.24 -6.36
N ILE A 267 -3.43 14.11 -6.72
CA ILE A 267 -2.16 14.24 -6.00
C ILE A 267 -2.42 14.64 -4.54
N VAL A 268 -3.27 15.63 -4.30
CA VAL A 268 -3.58 16.12 -2.95
C VAL A 268 -4.29 15.04 -2.13
N ALA A 269 -5.33 14.40 -2.68
CA ALA A 269 -6.09 13.37 -1.98
C ALA A 269 -5.23 12.15 -1.63
N TRP A 270 -4.42 11.67 -2.58
CA TRP A 270 -3.55 10.52 -2.37
C TRP A 270 -2.40 10.82 -1.39
N SER A 271 -1.83 12.02 -1.47
CA SER A 271 -0.81 12.48 -0.50
C SER A 271 -1.40 12.61 0.90
N ALA A 272 -2.58 13.23 1.04
CA ALA A 272 -3.26 13.37 2.32
C ALA A 272 -3.60 12.00 2.94
N LEU A 273 -4.03 11.03 2.12
CA LEU A 273 -4.28 9.67 2.58
C LEU A 273 -3.00 9.01 3.14
N LEU A 274 -1.88 9.05 2.41
CA LEU A 274 -0.63 8.45 2.89
C LEU A 274 -0.07 9.17 4.13
N ILE A 275 -0.20 10.50 4.21
CA ILE A 275 0.17 11.26 5.40
C ILE A 275 -0.69 10.85 6.60
N LEU A 276 -2.01 10.71 6.41
CA LEU A 276 -2.92 10.28 7.47
C LEU A 276 -2.59 8.87 7.96
N ILE A 277 -2.30 7.94 7.03
CA ILE A 277 -1.87 6.58 7.38
C ILE A 277 -0.56 6.63 8.17
N ALA A 278 0.45 7.36 7.68
CA ALA A 278 1.74 7.51 8.36
C ALA A 278 1.60 8.12 9.76
N TYR A 279 0.72 9.11 9.92
CA TYR A 279 0.43 9.69 11.22
C TYR A 279 -0.27 8.69 12.15
N ALA A 280 -1.22 7.91 11.63
CA ALA A 280 -1.97 6.93 12.41
C ALA A 280 -1.10 5.74 12.86
N THR A 281 -0.10 5.35 12.07
CA THR A 281 0.80 4.22 12.35
C THR A 281 2.13 4.63 12.99
N ARG A 282 2.27 5.91 13.37
CA ARG A 282 3.50 6.47 13.92
C ARG A 282 4.02 5.67 15.11
N ARG A 283 5.32 5.38 15.09
CA ARG A 283 6.03 4.73 16.20
C ARG A 283 7.10 5.67 16.75
N VAL A 284 7.10 5.83 18.06
CA VAL A 284 8.17 6.48 18.81
C VAL A 284 8.49 5.54 19.96
N TYR A 285 9.65 4.89 19.88
CA TYR A 285 10.14 3.97 20.88
C TYR A 285 11.63 4.21 21.12
N TYR A 286 11.98 4.28 22.40
CA TYR A 286 13.35 4.35 22.92
C TYR A 286 13.41 3.48 24.17
N GLY A 287 14.20 2.42 24.15
CA GLY A 287 14.33 1.53 25.29
C GLY A 287 14.69 0.10 24.93
N PHE A 288 14.80 -0.75 25.95
CA PHE A 288 15.09 -2.17 25.78
C PHE A 288 13.86 -2.90 25.24
N ASN A 289 14.00 -3.58 24.10
CA ASN A 289 12.99 -4.48 23.58
C ASN A 289 13.27 -5.90 24.07
N SER A 290 12.51 -6.36 25.07
CA SER A 290 12.66 -7.71 25.64
C SER A 290 12.37 -8.84 24.64
N SER A 291 11.52 -8.59 23.64
CA SER A 291 11.16 -9.59 22.63
C SER A 291 12.30 -9.85 21.64
N HIS A 292 13.19 -8.88 21.43
CA HIS A 292 14.31 -8.99 20.50
C HIS A 292 15.69 -8.88 21.17
N ALA A 293 15.72 -8.78 22.50
CA ALA A 293 16.93 -8.71 23.33
C ALA A 293 17.94 -7.63 22.90
N HIS A 294 17.49 -6.41 22.60
CA HIS A 294 18.35 -5.28 22.26
C HIS A 294 17.71 -3.93 22.59
N TRP A 295 18.52 -2.86 22.55
CA TRP A 295 18.02 -1.50 22.71
C TRP A 295 17.60 -0.91 21.38
N GLU A 296 16.40 -0.38 21.31
CA GLU A 296 15.87 0.27 20.12
C GLU A 296 15.89 1.80 20.30
N ASP A 297 16.36 2.49 19.26
CA ASP A 297 16.20 3.93 19.10
C ASP A 297 15.60 4.19 17.72
N THR A 298 14.33 4.61 17.71
CA THR A 298 13.58 4.82 16.45
C THR A 298 13.81 6.20 15.83
N GLU A 299 14.59 7.08 16.48
CA GLU A 299 14.80 8.48 16.11
C GLU A 299 16.19 8.77 15.51
N GLN A 300 16.77 7.80 14.79
CA GLN A 300 18.12 7.92 14.23
C GLN A 300 18.34 9.16 13.35
N TYR A 301 17.35 9.57 12.54
CA TYR A 301 17.49 10.74 11.66
C TYR A 301 17.42 12.06 12.43
N GLN A 302 16.67 12.09 13.52
CA GLN A 302 16.61 13.21 14.44
C GLN A 302 17.97 13.39 15.13
N ARG A 303 18.55 12.30 15.65
CA ARG A 303 19.90 12.32 16.23
C ARG A 303 20.98 12.68 15.21
N LEU A 304 20.86 12.19 13.98
CA LEU A 304 21.76 12.55 12.89
C LEU A 304 21.69 14.05 12.56
N ALA A 305 20.48 14.62 12.50
CA ALA A 305 20.31 16.05 12.30
C ALA A 305 20.93 16.85 13.45
N ASP A 306 20.71 16.42 14.69
CA ASP A 306 21.26 17.05 15.88
C ASP A 306 22.80 17.01 15.90
N ALA A 307 23.39 15.86 15.58
CA ALA A 307 24.84 15.70 15.45
C ALA A 307 25.44 16.70 14.45
N LEU A 308 24.84 16.80 13.26
CA LEU A 308 25.29 17.68 12.20
C LEU A 308 25.12 19.16 12.55
N ILE A 309 24.03 19.53 13.22
CA ILE A 309 23.81 20.91 13.71
C ILE A 309 24.91 21.30 14.72
N HIS A 310 25.35 20.37 15.55
CA HIS A 310 26.45 20.56 16.51
C HIS A 310 27.84 20.38 15.88
N GLY A 311 27.96 20.22 14.56
CA GLY A 311 29.24 20.13 13.86
C GLY A 311 29.99 18.81 14.05
N ARG A 312 29.30 17.74 14.48
CA ARG A 312 29.86 16.39 14.64
C ARG A 312 29.18 15.38 13.71
N THR A 313 29.85 14.25 13.48
CA THR A 313 29.37 13.19 12.58
C THR A 313 28.82 11.96 13.31
N TRP A 314 29.09 11.83 14.62
CA TRP A 314 28.60 10.78 15.49
C TRP A 314 27.34 11.20 16.26
N LEU A 315 26.55 10.21 16.65
CA LEU A 315 25.28 10.38 17.35
C LEU A 315 25.51 10.55 18.86
N ASP A 316 24.64 11.33 19.49
CA ASP A 316 24.61 11.46 20.95
C ASP A 316 23.88 10.27 21.57
N LEU A 317 24.61 9.17 21.75
CA LEU A 317 24.15 7.93 22.36
C LEU A 317 25.22 7.41 23.32
N PRO A 318 24.83 6.86 24.48
CA PRO A 318 25.79 6.24 25.39
C PRO A 318 26.41 5.01 24.73
N VAL A 319 27.74 4.89 24.84
CA VAL A 319 28.51 3.73 24.33
C VAL A 319 28.85 2.85 25.51
N ASP A 320 28.46 1.58 25.44
CA ASP A 320 28.85 0.60 26.45
C ASP A 320 30.37 0.31 26.33
N PRO A 321 31.16 0.48 27.40
CA PRO A 321 32.61 0.30 27.36
C PRO A 321 33.05 -1.08 26.87
N THR A 322 32.19 -2.09 27.01
CA THR A 322 32.51 -3.43 26.52
C THR A 322 32.72 -3.47 25.01
N LEU A 323 32.03 -2.63 24.22
CA LEU A 323 32.20 -2.59 22.76
C LEU A 323 33.61 -2.20 22.32
N GLU A 324 34.37 -1.48 23.15
CA GLU A 324 35.77 -1.15 22.90
C GLU A 324 36.71 -2.33 23.19
N THR A 325 36.37 -3.12 24.22
CA THR A 325 37.19 -4.23 24.70
C THR A 325 36.86 -5.59 24.06
N MET A 326 35.69 -5.71 23.42
CA MET A 326 35.24 -6.91 22.74
C MET A 326 36.19 -7.30 21.60
N PRO A 327 36.55 -8.59 21.46
CA PRO A 327 37.31 -9.06 20.31
C PRO A 327 36.60 -8.80 18.98
N ASN A 328 35.26 -8.95 18.96
CA ASN A 328 34.42 -8.63 17.81
C ASN A 328 33.12 -7.95 18.27
N PRO A 329 33.06 -6.59 18.27
CA PRO A 329 31.85 -5.89 18.66
C PRO A 329 30.68 -6.12 17.69
N TYR A 330 30.92 -6.66 16.50
CA TYR A 330 29.92 -6.90 15.46
C TYR A 330 29.26 -8.28 15.55
N SER A 331 29.75 -9.19 16.41
CA SER A 331 29.13 -10.48 16.71
C SER A 331 27.82 -10.32 17.48
N ALA A 332 26.69 -10.72 16.86
CA ALA A 332 25.38 -10.63 17.49
C ALA A 332 25.25 -11.55 18.71
N ASP A 333 25.78 -12.77 18.62
CA ASP A 333 25.72 -13.77 19.69
C ASP A 333 26.49 -13.30 20.93
N ASP A 334 27.68 -12.72 20.75
CA ASP A 334 28.48 -12.18 21.86
C ASP A 334 27.75 -11.04 22.58
N ARG A 335 27.13 -10.13 21.82
CA ARG A 335 26.33 -9.03 22.38
C ARG A 335 25.10 -9.56 23.12
N TYR A 336 24.35 -10.50 22.55
CA TYR A 336 23.15 -11.05 23.20
C TYR A 336 23.48 -11.82 24.48
N GLY A 337 24.59 -12.56 24.50
CA GLY A 337 25.07 -13.27 25.69
C GLY A 337 25.32 -12.31 26.87
N LEU A 338 25.87 -11.12 26.59
CA LEU A 338 26.10 -10.10 27.61
C LEU A 338 24.83 -9.36 28.01
N ILE A 339 23.92 -9.04 27.09
CA ILE A 339 22.62 -8.42 27.46
C ILE A 339 21.87 -9.28 28.48
N GLY A 340 21.95 -10.61 28.37
CA GLY A 340 21.33 -11.55 29.31
C GLY A 340 21.78 -11.41 30.78
N THR A 341 22.91 -10.75 31.04
CA THR A 341 23.41 -10.48 32.41
C THR A 341 22.82 -9.21 33.04
N GLY A 342 22.00 -8.46 32.29
CA GLY A 342 21.15 -7.38 32.81
C GLY A 342 21.80 -6.01 32.97
N SER A 343 23.00 -5.77 32.42
CA SER A 343 23.74 -4.49 32.61
C SER A 343 24.24 -3.81 31.34
N HIS A 344 24.00 -4.38 30.16
CA HIS A 344 24.59 -3.92 28.90
C HIS A 344 23.61 -3.23 27.95
N GLN A 345 24.11 -2.21 27.25
CA GLN A 345 23.32 -1.41 26.31
C GLN A 345 23.95 -1.35 24.92
N TYR A 346 23.37 -2.10 23.98
CA TYR A 346 23.76 -2.06 22.57
C TYR A 346 22.58 -1.62 21.71
N PHE A 347 22.73 -0.49 21.02
CA PHE A 347 21.69 0.04 20.13
C PHE A 347 21.65 -0.74 18.82
N TRP A 348 20.46 -1.26 18.51
CA TRP A 348 20.17 -1.99 17.30
C TRP A 348 20.27 -1.10 16.06
N ASP A 349 20.90 -1.63 15.02
CA ASP A 349 20.94 -1.06 13.68
C ASP A 349 21.59 0.33 13.61
N HIS A 350 22.62 0.50 14.42
CA HIS A 350 23.54 1.62 14.43
C HIS A 350 24.94 1.15 14.01
N ALA A 351 25.68 1.97 13.29
CA ALA A 351 27.09 1.71 13.02
C ALA A 351 27.92 2.06 14.24
N TYR A 352 28.71 1.11 14.77
CA TYR A 352 29.67 1.37 15.83
C TYR A 352 31.09 1.37 15.27
N TYR A 353 31.80 2.49 15.38
CA TYR A 353 33.17 2.64 14.85
C TYR A 353 33.99 3.56 15.75
N GLU A 354 35.19 3.12 16.13
CA GLU A 354 36.16 3.90 16.93
C GLU A 354 35.53 4.64 18.12
N GLY A 355 34.81 3.90 18.98
CA GLY A 355 34.24 4.43 20.23
C GLY A 355 32.96 5.26 20.06
N HIS A 356 32.38 5.32 18.87
CA HIS A 356 31.22 6.17 18.59
C HIS A 356 30.12 5.44 17.82
N TYR A 357 28.87 5.85 18.06
CA TYR A 357 27.72 5.46 17.25
C TYR A 357 27.50 6.42 16.08
N TYR A 358 27.19 5.86 14.91
CA TYR A 358 26.86 6.58 13.69
C TYR A 358 25.56 6.06 13.11
N SER A 359 24.82 6.92 12.42
CA SER A 359 23.79 6.45 11.50
C SER A 359 24.47 5.95 10.23
N TYR A 360 24.26 4.68 9.89
CA TYR A 360 24.78 4.10 8.64
C TYR A 360 23.90 4.45 7.42
N PHE A 361 22.71 5.02 7.66
CA PHE A 361 21.84 5.49 6.59
C PHE A 361 22.41 6.74 5.90
N GLY A 362 21.89 7.01 4.70
CA GLY A 362 22.26 8.18 3.94
C GLY A 362 21.93 9.48 4.67
N VAL A 363 22.83 10.47 4.57
CA VAL A 363 22.70 11.78 5.23
C VAL A 363 21.72 12.74 4.55
N ILE A 364 21.41 12.53 3.27
CA ILE A 364 20.61 13.46 2.47
C ILE A 364 19.19 13.68 3.03
N PRO A 365 18.44 12.66 3.49
CA PRO A 365 17.13 12.93 4.10
C PRO A 365 17.22 13.87 5.32
N ALA A 366 18.27 13.74 6.14
CA ALA A 366 18.50 14.64 7.27
C ALA A 366 18.71 16.08 6.79
N LEU A 367 19.55 16.29 5.78
CA LEU A 367 19.83 17.61 5.19
C LEU A 367 18.59 18.24 4.54
N LEU A 368 17.74 17.44 3.89
CA LEU A 368 16.58 17.95 3.16
C LEU A 368 15.39 18.31 4.08
N THR A 369 15.23 17.60 5.20
CA THR A 369 13.99 17.70 5.99
C THR A 369 14.23 17.88 7.49
N PHE A 370 15.06 17.06 8.12
CA PHE A 370 15.23 17.07 9.58
C PHE A 370 15.99 18.30 10.08
N ILE A 371 17.13 18.64 9.47
CA ILE A 371 17.93 19.83 9.86
C ILE A 371 17.14 21.12 9.61
N PRO A 372 16.58 21.38 8.41
CA PRO A 372 15.80 22.59 8.20
C PRO A 372 14.62 22.71 9.18
N TYR A 373 13.92 21.61 9.46
CA TYR A 373 12.81 21.61 10.41
C TYR A 373 13.28 21.96 11.84
N GLN A 374 14.37 21.34 12.31
CA GLN A 374 14.89 21.58 13.64
C GLN A 374 15.40 23.01 13.81
N LEU A 375 16.10 23.55 12.81
CA LEU A 375 16.58 24.95 12.84
C LEU A 375 15.43 25.96 12.81
N LEU A 376 14.35 25.68 12.08
CA LEU A 376 13.19 26.58 11.97
C LEU A 376 12.25 26.51 13.17
N THR A 377 12.11 25.33 13.81
CA THR A 377 11.08 25.09 14.84
C THR A 377 11.64 24.88 16.24
N GLY A 378 12.94 24.65 16.38
CA GLY A 378 13.58 24.23 17.63
C GLY A 378 13.18 22.83 18.10
N ARG A 379 12.51 22.03 17.26
CA ARG A 379 11.99 20.69 17.61
C ARG A 379 12.47 19.64 16.63
N TRP A 380 12.57 18.41 17.11
CA TRP A 380 12.86 17.27 16.24
C TRP A 380 11.72 17.01 15.26
N MET A 381 12.08 16.76 14.01
CA MET A 381 11.12 16.40 12.98
C MET A 381 10.63 14.97 13.19
N PRO A 382 9.31 14.73 13.28
CA PRO A 382 8.79 13.37 13.38
C PRO A 382 9.04 12.58 12.09
N THR A 383 9.51 11.34 12.21
CA THR A 383 9.77 10.43 11.08
C THR A 383 8.58 10.28 10.12
N TRP A 384 7.36 10.19 10.65
CA TRP A 384 6.15 10.07 9.83
C TRP A 384 5.93 11.29 8.92
N ALA A 385 6.32 12.49 9.36
CA ALA A 385 6.17 13.71 8.59
C ALA A 385 7.16 13.74 7.41
N ALA A 386 8.39 13.27 7.63
CA ALA A 386 9.39 13.15 6.57
C ALA A 386 8.95 12.14 5.50
N ILE A 387 8.50 10.96 5.92
CA ILE A 387 7.91 9.94 5.02
C ILE A 387 6.73 10.52 4.25
N GLY A 388 5.85 11.29 4.91
CA GLY A 388 4.71 11.94 4.29
C GLY A 388 5.10 12.95 3.20
N ILE A 389 6.08 13.82 3.48
CA ILE A 389 6.59 14.81 2.52
C ILE A 389 7.21 14.12 1.31
N PHE A 390 8.11 13.15 1.52
CA PHE A 390 8.76 12.44 0.42
C PHE A 390 7.74 11.63 -0.40
N SER A 391 6.76 10.99 0.25
CA SER A 391 5.68 10.28 -0.44
C SER A 391 4.84 11.25 -1.29
N ALA A 392 4.50 12.43 -0.78
CA ALA A 392 3.75 13.44 -1.54
C ALA A 392 4.53 13.92 -2.78
N LEU A 393 5.84 14.15 -2.64
CA LEU A 393 6.72 14.47 -3.77
C LEU A 393 6.78 13.33 -4.79
N ALA A 394 6.97 12.09 -4.35
CA ALA A 394 6.98 10.92 -5.21
C ALA A 394 5.64 10.76 -5.97
N ILE A 395 4.51 10.98 -5.30
CA ILE A 395 3.17 10.93 -5.93
C ILE A 395 3.01 12.01 -6.99
N ALA A 396 3.39 13.25 -6.64
CA ALA A 396 3.29 14.38 -7.54
C ALA A 396 4.14 14.17 -8.79
N PHE A 397 5.44 13.90 -8.62
CA PHE A 397 6.36 13.79 -9.75
C PHE A 397 6.21 12.47 -10.51
N GLY A 398 5.83 11.37 -9.86
CA GLY A 398 5.44 10.12 -10.53
C GLY A 398 4.23 10.32 -11.44
N THR A 399 3.18 10.97 -10.93
CA THR A 399 1.98 11.30 -11.71
C THR A 399 2.30 12.22 -12.88
N LEU A 400 3.09 13.28 -12.65
CA LEU A 400 3.50 14.21 -13.69
C LEU A 400 4.41 13.55 -14.73
N LEU A 401 5.31 12.64 -14.32
CA LEU A 401 6.18 11.88 -15.19
C LEU A 401 5.39 10.95 -16.11
N LEU A 402 4.48 10.13 -15.58
CA LEU A 402 3.68 9.23 -16.41
C LEU A 402 2.84 10.00 -17.43
N ARG A 403 2.21 11.11 -17.01
CA ARG A 403 1.45 11.98 -17.93
C ARG A 403 2.35 12.60 -19.00
N ARG A 404 3.58 13.00 -18.64
CA ARG A 404 4.56 13.56 -19.56
C ARG A 404 5.07 12.51 -20.55
N LEU A 405 5.39 11.30 -20.09
CA LEU A 405 5.81 10.19 -20.94
C LEU A 405 4.70 9.77 -21.91
N ALA A 406 3.46 9.65 -21.42
CA ALA A 406 2.30 9.39 -22.27
C ALA A 406 2.17 10.47 -23.35
N ARG A 407 2.22 11.75 -22.99
CA ARG A 407 2.10 12.84 -23.97
C ARG A 407 3.24 12.86 -24.99
N ASP A 408 4.48 12.69 -24.54
CA ASP A 408 5.67 12.86 -25.40
C ASP A 408 5.92 11.66 -26.32
N TYR A 409 5.60 10.44 -25.88
CA TYR A 409 5.87 9.21 -26.64
C TYR A 409 4.60 8.57 -27.22
N PHE A 410 3.44 8.77 -26.59
CA PHE A 410 2.16 8.15 -26.93
C PHE A 410 1.02 9.19 -26.96
N PRO A 411 1.09 10.25 -27.79
CA PRO A 411 0.13 11.37 -27.76
C PRO A 411 -1.33 10.96 -28.02
N SER A 412 -1.54 9.78 -28.63
CA SER A 412 -2.86 9.19 -28.85
C SER A 412 -3.36 8.35 -27.68
N ALA A 413 -2.56 8.06 -26.65
CA ALA A 413 -2.95 7.27 -25.48
C ALA A 413 -4.21 7.82 -24.81
N THR A 414 -5.11 6.92 -24.43
CA THR A 414 -6.38 7.28 -23.78
C THR A 414 -6.15 7.80 -22.38
N LEU A 415 -7.00 8.72 -21.96
CA LEU A 415 -6.99 9.24 -20.60
C LEU A 415 -7.28 8.13 -19.58
N GLY A 416 -8.10 7.13 -19.95
CA GLY A 416 -8.37 5.95 -19.12
C GLY A 416 -7.13 5.10 -18.84
N SER A 417 -6.36 4.74 -19.87
CA SER A 417 -5.12 3.96 -19.70
C SER A 417 -4.07 4.74 -18.89
N VAL A 418 -3.94 6.04 -19.15
CA VAL A 418 -3.03 6.93 -18.39
C VAL A 418 -3.41 6.99 -16.92
N TRP A 419 -4.69 7.13 -16.59
CA TRP A 419 -5.13 7.17 -15.19
C TRP A 419 -4.97 5.83 -14.46
N LEU A 420 -5.30 4.70 -15.10
CA LEU A 420 -5.09 3.39 -14.50
C LEU A 420 -3.60 3.10 -14.29
N ALA A 421 -2.76 3.46 -15.26
CA ALA A 421 -1.31 3.38 -15.10
C ALA A 421 -0.81 4.28 -13.95
N VAL A 422 -1.31 5.51 -13.82
CA VAL A 422 -0.97 6.42 -12.71
C VAL A 422 -1.39 5.85 -11.35
N ILE A 423 -2.62 5.35 -11.23
CA ILE A 423 -3.12 4.78 -9.97
C ILE A 423 -2.27 3.58 -9.56
N ALA A 424 -2.06 2.64 -10.48
CA ALA A 424 -1.27 1.46 -10.20
C ALA A 424 0.19 1.78 -9.95
N PHE A 425 0.77 2.72 -10.69
CA PHE A 425 2.15 3.16 -10.49
C PHE A 425 2.34 3.69 -9.07
N ASN A 426 1.48 4.58 -8.61
CA ASN A 426 1.58 5.13 -7.25
C ASN A 426 1.43 4.04 -6.17
N ILE A 427 0.57 3.04 -6.38
CA ILE A 427 0.46 1.91 -5.44
C ILE A 427 1.71 1.00 -5.53
N GLY A 428 2.17 0.68 -6.73
CA GLY A 428 3.31 -0.22 -7.02
C GLY A 428 4.70 0.38 -6.77
N THR A 429 4.79 1.67 -6.45
CA THR A 429 6.04 2.26 -5.89
C THR A 429 6.27 1.87 -4.44
N ASN A 430 5.34 1.13 -3.82
CA ASN A 430 5.43 0.63 -2.45
C ASN A 430 5.38 1.72 -1.36
N LEU A 431 5.06 2.98 -1.73
CA LEU A 431 4.92 4.10 -0.80
C LEU A 431 3.91 3.81 0.33
N PHE A 432 2.87 3.05 0.01
CA PHE A 432 1.88 2.62 0.97
C PHE A 432 2.46 1.78 2.13
N VAL A 433 3.44 0.90 1.84
CA VAL A 433 4.10 0.08 2.87
C VAL A 433 4.91 0.96 3.83
N TYR A 434 5.58 2.00 3.33
CA TYR A 434 6.34 2.93 4.19
C TYR A 434 5.45 3.83 5.03
N ALA A 435 4.29 4.25 4.50
CA ALA A 435 3.28 4.94 5.28
C ALA A 435 2.63 4.00 6.33
N HIS A 436 2.40 2.74 6.00
CA HIS A 436 1.82 1.76 6.93
C HIS A 436 2.80 1.35 8.04
N SER A 437 4.09 1.30 7.73
CA SER A 437 5.17 0.90 8.65
C SER A 437 6.18 2.04 8.85
N THR A 438 5.71 3.17 9.40
CA THR A 438 6.57 4.34 9.61
C THR A 438 7.72 4.03 10.55
N SER A 439 8.92 4.03 9.99
CA SER A 439 10.18 3.76 10.68
C SER A 439 11.30 4.49 9.97
N PHE A 440 12.43 4.67 10.64
CA PHE A 440 13.61 5.32 10.05
C PHE A 440 14.07 4.63 8.75
N TYR A 441 13.81 3.34 8.59
CA TYR A 441 14.05 2.57 7.36
C TYR A 441 13.34 3.10 6.11
N GLY A 442 12.12 3.61 6.27
CA GLY A 442 11.31 4.13 5.16
C GLY A 442 11.78 5.49 4.65
N VAL A 443 12.53 6.23 5.47
CA VAL A 443 13.02 7.59 5.14
C VAL A 443 13.94 7.62 3.91
N PRO A 444 15.05 6.84 3.84
CA PRO A 444 15.93 6.88 2.68
C PRO A 444 15.25 6.32 1.42
N MET A 445 14.36 5.34 1.58
CA MET A 445 13.61 4.74 0.47
C MET A 445 12.63 5.75 -0.14
N THR A 446 11.76 6.36 0.66
CA THR A 446 10.79 7.35 0.17
C THR A 446 11.49 8.60 -0.39
N CYS A 447 12.56 9.08 0.26
CA CYS A 447 13.40 10.16 -0.25
C CYS A 447 13.95 9.82 -1.64
N SER A 448 14.56 8.64 -1.82
CA SER A 448 15.13 8.25 -3.11
C SER A 448 14.10 8.01 -4.21
N ILE A 449 12.94 7.44 -3.89
CA ILE A 449 11.82 7.34 -4.84
C ILE A 449 11.40 8.76 -5.29
N ALA A 450 11.24 9.70 -4.35
CA ALA A 450 10.89 11.07 -4.67
C ALA A 450 11.95 11.74 -5.57
N LEU A 451 13.23 11.63 -5.19
CA LEU A 451 14.36 12.21 -5.91
C LEU A 451 14.49 11.63 -7.32
N VAL A 452 14.38 10.32 -7.51
CA VAL A 452 14.46 9.72 -8.86
C VAL A 452 13.28 10.14 -9.72
N LEU A 453 12.06 10.16 -9.20
CA LEU A 453 10.89 10.58 -9.99
C LEU A 453 10.93 12.07 -10.33
N MET A 454 11.40 12.92 -9.41
CA MET A 454 11.71 14.33 -9.68
C MET A 454 12.78 14.45 -10.77
N GLY A 455 13.89 13.71 -10.63
CA GLY A 455 15.02 13.72 -11.56
C GLY A 455 14.60 13.35 -12.98
N LEU A 456 13.89 12.23 -13.12
CA LEU A 456 13.36 11.76 -14.41
C LEU A 456 12.36 12.76 -15.00
N TRP A 457 11.51 13.37 -14.18
CA TRP A 457 10.57 14.38 -14.65
C TRP A 457 11.28 15.64 -15.15
N PHE A 458 12.21 16.19 -14.36
CA PHE A 458 13.02 17.36 -14.74
C PHE A 458 13.82 17.10 -16.01
N TRP A 459 14.45 15.93 -16.13
CA TRP A 459 15.12 15.50 -17.36
C TRP A 459 14.15 15.39 -18.54
N GLN A 460 12.95 14.88 -18.34
CA GLN A 460 11.97 14.77 -19.43
C GLN A 460 11.48 16.14 -19.90
N ILE A 461 11.23 17.09 -18.99
CA ILE A 461 10.78 18.44 -19.34
C ILE A 461 11.89 19.36 -19.85
N SER A 462 13.15 19.02 -19.62
CA SER A 462 14.29 19.80 -20.13
C SER A 462 14.39 19.76 -21.66
N LYS A 463 13.85 18.71 -22.29
CA LYS A 463 13.83 18.51 -23.74
C LYS A 463 12.90 19.49 -24.44
N ARG A 464 13.43 20.23 -25.43
CA ARG A 464 12.69 21.16 -26.28
C ARG A 464 12.43 20.56 -27.67
N SER A 465 11.45 21.11 -28.39
CA SER A 465 11.02 20.64 -29.72
C SER A 465 12.11 20.82 -30.79
N ASP A 466 12.94 21.85 -30.66
CA ASP A 466 14.13 22.09 -31.50
C ASP A 466 15.29 21.10 -31.20
N GLY A 467 15.15 20.29 -30.14
CA GLY A 467 16.14 19.33 -29.69
C GLY A 467 17.23 19.91 -28.79
N THR A 468 17.15 21.19 -28.42
CA THR A 468 17.98 21.77 -27.36
C THR A 468 17.52 21.30 -25.99
N VAL A 469 18.39 21.47 -24.99
CA VAL A 469 18.15 21.04 -23.62
C VAL A 469 18.21 22.25 -22.70
N SER A 470 17.17 22.44 -21.89
CA SER A 470 17.12 23.51 -20.90
C SER A 470 18.13 23.27 -19.78
N VAL A 471 19.06 24.20 -19.61
CA VAL A 471 20.13 24.16 -18.60
C VAL A 471 19.59 24.03 -17.17
N LEU A 472 18.59 24.84 -16.80
CA LEU A 472 17.99 24.78 -15.47
C LEU A 472 17.40 23.40 -15.16
N TRP A 473 16.60 22.87 -16.08
CA TRP A 473 15.88 21.61 -15.85
C TRP A 473 16.82 20.40 -15.88
N ILE A 474 17.86 20.40 -16.73
CA ILE A 474 18.86 19.32 -16.67
C ILE A 474 19.68 19.39 -15.38
N ALA A 475 20.04 20.59 -14.91
CA ALA A 475 20.74 20.78 -13.64
C ALA A 475 19.91 20.28 -12.46
N LEU A 476 18.64 20.67 -12.37
CA LEU A 476 17.74 20.22 -11.31
C LEU A 476 17.52 18.69 -11.36
N GLY A 477 17.36 18.14 -12.57
CA GLY A 477 17.23 16.69 -12.73
C GLY A 477 18.48 15.93 -12.30
N SER A 478 19.66 16.42 -12.68
CA SER A 478 20.95 15.85 -12.28
C SER A 478 21.23 16.02 -10.79
N LEU A 479 20.80 17.13 -10.17
CA LEU A 479 20.91 17.32 -8.73
C LEU A 479 20.07 16.28 -7.99
N CYS A 480 18.81 16.09 -8.36
CA CYS A 480 17.96 15.05 -7.76
C CYS A 480 18.57 13.65 -7.92
N MET A 481 19.16 13.36 -9.08
CA MET A 481 19.82 12.08 -9.34
C MET A 481 21.07 11.90 -8.47
N ALA A 482 21.93 12.91 -8.38
CA ALA A 482 23.14 12.88 -7.57
C ALA A 482 22.86 12.71 -6.06
N LEU A 483 21.81 13.34 -5.55
CA LEU A 483 21.37 13.23 -4.16
C LEU A 483 21.03 11.80 -3.73
N ASN A 484 20.75 10.88 -4.67
CA ASN A 484 20.54 9.47 -4.31
C ASN A 484 21.78 8.80 -3.73
N LEU A 485 23.00 9.26 -4.09
CA LEU A 485 24.23 8.70 -3.55
C LEU A 485 24.29 8.82 -2.01
N GLY A 486 23.77 9.92 -1.47
CA GLY A 486 23.73 10.15 -0.04
C GLY A 486 22.38 9.86 0.61
N SER A 487 21.42 9.27 -0.12
CA SER A 487 20.13 8.82 0.42
C SER A 487 20.05 7.30 0.42
N ARG A 488 20.11 6.70 -0.78
CA ARG A 488 20.01 5.25 -1.01
C ARG A 488 20.73 4.88 -2.33
N PRO A 489 22.03 4.49 -2.28
CA PRO A 489 22.91 4.40 -3.45
C PRO A 489 22.42 3.51 -4.60
N GLN A 490 21.62 2.47 -4.35
CA GLN A 490 21.05 1.61 -5.39
C GLN A 490 20.23 2.38 -6.44
N PHE A 491 19.60 3.50 -6.06
CA PHE A 491 18.85 4.35 -6.99
C PHE A 491 19.76 5.07 -8.00
N MET A 492 21.07 5.13 -7.78
CA MET A 492 22.03 5.72 -8.73
C MET A 492 22.03 5.01 -10.08
N ILE A 493 21.60 3.74 -10.13
CA ILE A 493 21.46 3.02 -11.40
C ILE A 493 20.45 3.69 -12.35
N ALA A 494 19.49 4.44 -11.83
CA ALA A 494 18.55 5.23 -12.63
C ALA A 494 19.24 6.33 -13.45
N CYS A 495 20.44 6.78 -13.06
CA CYS A 495 21.20 7.79 -13.82
C CYS A 495 21.48 7.33 -15.25
N PHE A 496 21.67 6.02 -15.45
CA PHE A 496 21.91 5.45 -16.78
C PHE A 496 20.68 5.53 -17.70
N LEU A 497 19.48 5.79 -17.18
CA LEU A 497 18.31 6.08 -18.03
C LEU A 497 18.47 7.39 -18.82
N ALA A 498 19.42 8.27 -18.45
CA ALA A 498 19.75 9.45 -19.23
C ALA A 498 20.15 9.09 -20.67
N PHE A 499 20.86 7.98 -20.90
CA PHE A 499 21.33 7.57 -22.22
C PHE A 499 20.19 7.32 -23.22
N PRO A 500 19.22 6.40 -22.95
CA PRO A 500 18.09 6.22 -23.86
C PRO A 500 17.16 7.44 -23.88
N MET A 501 17.01 8.17 -22.77
CA MET A 501 16.13 9.36 -22.71
C MET A 501 16.61 10.53 -23.57
N PHE A 502 17.93 10.70 -23.69
CA PHE A 502 18.59 11.79 -24.41
C PHE A 502 19.34 11.32 -25.67
N TRP A 503 19.09 10.09 -26.16
CA TRP A 503 19.82 9.53 -27.29
C TRP A 503 19.83 10.44 -28.53
N ASP A 504 18.70 11.12 -28.82
CA ASP A 504 18.60 12.08 -29.92
C ASP A 504 19.55 13.27 -29.71
N GLN A 505 19.63 13.80 -28.50
CA GLN A 505 20.48 14.93 -28.12
C GLN A 505 21.97 14.55 -28.09
N ILE A 506 22.30 13.33 -27.65
CA ILE A 506 23.67 12.85 -27.52
C ILE A 506 24.26 12.45 -28.88
N ALA A 507 23.53 11.64 -29.65
CA ALA A 507 24.05 10.98 -30.85
C ALA A 507 23.66 11.71 -32.15
N LYS A 508 22.41 12.18 -32.28
CA LYS A 508 21.90 12.72 -33.56
C LYS A 508 22.07 14.23 -33.68
N ARG A 509 21.52 14.98 -32.74
CA ARG A 509 21.53 16.45 -32.74
C ARG A 509 22.81 17.04 -32.14
N ARG A 510 23.56 16.25 -31.38
CA ARG A 510 24.79 16.67 -30.69
C ARG A 510 24.55 17.93 -29.84
N THR A 511 23.42 18.02 -29.14
CA THR A 511 23.09 19.11 -28.19
C THR A 511 23.48 18.78 -26.75
N LEU A 512 24.06 17.59 -26.52
CA LEU A 512 24.79 17.18 -25.32
C LEU A 512 26.13 16.55 -25.72
N PHE A 513 27.15 16.65 -24.86
CA PHE A 513 28.52 16.16 -25.08
C PHE A 513 29.14 16.65 -26.40
N SER A 514 28.92 17.93 -26.71
CA SER A 514 29.47 18.61 -27.88
C SER A 514 29.74 20.09 -27.59
N ARG A 515 30.43 20.79 -28.49
CA ARG A 515 30.61 22.25 -28.41
C ARG A 515 29.28 23.01 -28.39
N LYS A 516 28.28 22.57 -29.16
CA LYS A 516 26.94 23.20 -29.22
C LYS A 516 26.16 23.02 -27.91
N GLY A 517 26.39 21.91 -27.23
CA GLY A 517 25.72 21.50 -25.99
C GLY A 517 26.53 21.76 -24.72
N PHE A 518 27.60 22.55 -24.79
CA PHE A 518 28.61 22.61 -23.73
C PHE A 518 28.03 23.02 -22.37
N ALA A 519 27.25 24.10 -22.34
CA ALA A 519 26.58 24.56 -21.11
C ALA A 519 25.65 23.49 -20.52
N ALA A 520 24.76 22.90 -21.34
CA ALA A 520 23.85 21.86 -20.87
C ALA A 520 24.60 20.61 -20.37
N THR A 521 25.75 20.29 -20.96
CA THR A 521 26.60 19.17 -20.54
C THR A 521 27.28 19.44 -19.21
N ILE A 522 27.86 20.63 -19.02
CA ILE A 522 28.42 21.05 -17.73
C ILE A 522 27.37 20.94 -16.65
N TRP A 523 26.20 21.52 -16.89
CA TRP A 523 25.12 21.55 -15.90
C TRP A 523 24.45 20.19 -15.68
N ALA A 524 24.66 19.22 -16.58
CA ALA A 524 24.30 17.83 -16.33
C ALA A 524 25.28 17.11 -15.37
N ILE A 525 26.54 17.54 -15.31
CA ILE A 525 27.63 16.88 -14.56
C ILE A 525 27.92 17.57 -13.22
N VAL A 526 27.95 18.91 -13.18
CA VAL A 526 28.31 19.70 -11.99
C VAL A 526 27.54 19.28 -10.73
N PRO A 527 26.21 19.02 -10.77
CA PRO A 527 25.49 18.57 -9.59
C PRO A 527 26.03 17.27 -8.98
N PHE A 528 26.54 16.34 -9.80
CA PHE A 528 27.18 15.12 -9.30
C PHE A 528 28.46 15.42 -8.54
N ILE A 529 29.26 16.38 -9.00
CA ILE A 529 30.50 16.79 -8.31
C ILE A 529 30.15 17.46 -6.98
N VAL A 530 29.20 18.40 -7.00
CA VAL A 530 28.77 19.17 -5.83
C VAL A 530 28.21 18.29 -4.73
N VAL A 531 27.54 17.18 -5.07
CA VAL A 531 27.00 16.24 -4.07
C VAL A 531 28.02 15.17 -3.68
N THR A 532 28.73 14.58 -4.65
CA THR A 532 29.62 13.43 -4.40
C THR A 532 30.82 13.83 -3.57
N VAL A 533 31.48 14.96 -3.87
CA VAL A 533 32.70 15.36 -3.17
C VAL A 533 32.47 15.57 -1.66
N PRO A 534 31.47 16.35 -1.21
CA PRO A 534 31.17 16.47 0.22
C PRO A 534 30.76 15.15 0.87
N LEU A 535 30.03 14.28 0.17
CA LEU A 535 29.66 12.96 0.70
C LEU A 535 30.88 12.07 0.94
N LEU A 536 31.84 12.05 0.02
CA LEU A 536 33.08 11.30 0.19
C LEU A 536 33.91 11.84 1.36
N ILE A 537 33.97 13.17 1.53
CA ILE A 537 34.62 13.80 2.69
C ILE A 537 33.90 13.39 3.98
N TYR A 538 32.56 13.46 3.99
CA TYR A 538 31.74 13.05 5.14
C TYR A 538 31.96 11.57 5.52
N ASN A 539 32.10 10.67 4.54
CA ASN A 539 32.46 9.27 4.79
C ASN A 539 33.87 9.12 5.37
N HIS A 540 34.84 9.86 4.84
CA HIS A 540 36.20 9.85 5.37
C HIS A 540 36.25 10.33 6.83
N LEU A 541 35.45 11.34 7.19
CA LEU A 541 35.33 11.84 8.56
C LEU A 541 34.63 10.84 9.52
N ARG A 542 33.80 9.92 9.03
CA ARG A 542 33.12 8.92 9.86
C ARG A 542 33.89 7.62 10.01
N PHE A 543 34.51 7.16 8.93
CA PHE A 543 35.02 5.79 8.79
C PHE A 543 36.46 5.73 8.27
N GLY A 544 37.15 6.86 8.21
CA GLY A 544 38.55 6.95 7.73
C GLY A 544 38.73 6.71 6.23
N LYS A 545 37.68 6.37 5.46
CA LYS A 545 37.75 6.03 4.03
C LYS A 545 36.65 6.71 3.21
N TYR A 546 37.00 7.23 2.04
CA TYR A 546 36.07 7.95 1.15
C TYR A 546 34.90 7.08 0.66
N PHE A 547 35.15 5.81 0.35
CA PHE A 547 34.16 4.88 -0.21
C PHE A 547 33.57 3.93 0.83
N ASP A 548 33.76 4.20 2.11
CA ASP A 548 33.14 3.44 3.20
C ASP A 548 31.87 4.15 3.67
N PHE A 549 30.72 3.46 3.56
CA PHE A 549 29.42 3.99 3.95
C PHE A 549 28.96 3.47 5.33
N GLY A 550 29.79 2.66 6.00
CA GLY A 550 29.55 2.20 7.36
C GLY A 550 28.67 0.98 7.52
N ALA A 551 28.17 0.39 6.43
CA ALA A 551 27.30 -0.79 6.48
C ALA A 551 27.95 -2.00 7.16
N ASN A 552 29.28 -2.12 7.10
CA ASN A 552 30.03 -3.20 7.75
C ASN A 552 30.07 -3.07 9.27
N TYR A 553 29.89 -1.85 9.80
CA TYR A 553 29.97 -1.56 11.24
C TYR A 553 28.61 -1.65 11.94
N ASN A 554 27.57 -2.04 11.20
CA ASN A 554 26.20 -2.04 11.68
C ASN A 554 25.96 -3.14 12.73
N LEU A 555 25.47 -2.77 13.91
CA LEU A 555 25.10 -3.71 14.97
C LEU A 555 23.72 -4.30 14.70
N THR A 556 23.69 -5.39 13.92
CA THR A 556 22.46 -6.09 13.50
C THR A 556 22.43 -7.54 14.00
N SER A 557 21.51 -8.37 13.48
CA SER A 557 21.31 -9.76 13.92
C SER A 557 22.41 -10.72 13.46
N PHE A 558 23.36 -10.25 12.67
CA PHE A 558 24.49 -11.02 12.19
C PHE A 558 25.68 -10.08 11.94
N ASP A 559 26.89 -10.62 11.96
CA ASP A 559 28.10 -9.87 11.70
C ASP A 559 28.25 -9.57 10.20
N MET A 560 28.12 -8.29 9.83
CA MET A 560 28.25 -7.81 8.46
C MET A 560 29.66 -7.93 7.88
N THR A 561 30.69 -8.01 8.73
CA THR A 561 32.09 -8.10 8.31
C THR A 561 32.45 -9.49 7.81
N THR A 562 31.74 -10.52 8.29
CA THR A 562 32.00 -11.93 7.98
C THR A 562 30.89 -12.60 7.16
N ARG A 563 29.70 -11.98 7.07
CA ARG A 563 28.55 -12.56 6.36
C ARG A 563 28.84 -12.87 4.88
N LYS A 564 28.57 -14.13 4.51
CA LYS A 564 28.52 -14.61 3.12
C LYS A 564 27.15 -15.21 2.85
N SER A 565 26.35 -14.55 2.00
CA SER A 565 25.07 -15.13 1.57
C SER A 565 25.29 -16.26 0.58
N SER A 566 24.54 -17.35 0.75
CA SER A 566 24.66 -18.52 -0.12
C SER A 566 23.98 -18.27 -1.47
N PHE A 567 24.72 -18.47 -2.56
CA PHE A 567 24.12 -18.42 -3.91
C PHE A 567 23.06 -19.50 -4.13
N TYR A 568 23.09 -20.59 -3.34
CA TYR A 568 22.13 -21.68 -3.45
C TYR A 568 20.69 -21.24 -3.15
N ILE A 569 20.49 -20.32 -2.19
CA ILE A 569 19.16 -19.84 -1.80
C ILE A 569 18.69 -18.62 -2.62
N LEU A 570 19.60 -17.95 -3.35
CA LEU A 570 19.32 -16.72 -4.07
C LEU A 570 18.17 -16.84 -5.06
N PHE A 571 18.08 -17.96 -5.78
CA PHE A 571 16.97 -18.17 -6.73
C PHE A 571 15.63 -18.20 -6.00
N SER A 572 15.55 -18.90 -4.88
CA SER A 572 14.36 -18.99 -4.05
C SER A 572 14.00 -17.63 -3.44
N GLU A 573 14.99 -16.83 -3.03
CA GLU A 573 14.76 -15.46 -2.55
C GLU A 573 14.22 -14.55 -3.65
N VAL A 574 14.81 -14.57 -4.85
CA VAL A 574 14.32 -13.80 -6.00
C VAL A 574 12.92 -14.23 -6.40
N PHE A 575 12.63 -15.54 -6.36
CA PHE A 575 11.29 -16.05 -6.57
C PHE A 575 10.32 -15.51 -5.52
N ASN A 576 10.70 -15.54 -4.24
CA ASN A 576 9.83 -15.04 -3.18
C ASN A 576 9.57 -13.54 -3.28
N GLN A 577 10.61 -12.78 -3.61
CA GLN A 577 10.54 -11.33 -3.75
C GLN A 577 9.64 -10.92 -4.94
N LEU A 578 9.61 -11.69 -6.03
CA LEU A 578 8.87 -11.33 -7.25
C LEU A 578 7.55 -12.07 -7.43
N PHE A 579 7.48 -13.36 -7.15
CA PHE A 579 6.43 -14.27 -7.63
C PHE A 579 5.66 -15.01 -6.54
N GLN A 580 6.06 -14.93 -5.27
CA GLN A 580 5.34 -15.59 -4.17
C GLN A 580 3.84 -15.24 -4.22
N PRO A 581 2.92 -16.20 -4.29
CA PRO A 581 1.49 -15.92 -4.29
C PRO A 581 1.05 -15.19 -3.02
N THR A 582 -0.02 -14.40 -3.11
CA THR A 582 -0.58 -13.72 -1.95
C THR A 582 -1.23 -14.73 -1.01
N GLY A 583 -0.85 -14.70 0.28
CA GLY A 583 -1.47 -15.55 1.30
C GLY A 583 -2.93 -15.14 1.52
N THR A 584 -3.86 -16.11 1.52
CA THR A 584 -5.29 -15.83 1.74
C THR A 584 -5.90 -16.79 2.75
N THR A 585 -6.98 -16.34 3.39
CA THR A 585 -7.77 -17.15 4.31
C THR A 585 -9.24 -16.75 4.23
N ALA A 586 -10.14 -17.64 4.67
CA ALA A 586 -11.58 -17.40 4.62
C ALA A 586 -12.09 -16.48 5.73
N ALA A 587 -11.28 -16.25 6.77
CA ALA A 587 -11.59 -15.34 7.87
C ALA A 587 -10.95 -13.96 7.65
N PHE A 588 -11.54 -12.91 8.21
CA PHE A 588 -10.88 -11.60 8.26
C PHE A 588 -9.49 -11.75 8.94
N PRO A 589 -8.40 -11.21 8.37
CA PRO A 589 -8.31 -10.14 7.36
C PRO A 589 -8.31 -10.57 5.88
N PHE A 590 -8.61 -11.83 5.56
CA PHE A 590 -8.62 -12.43 4.21
C PHE A 590 -7.27 -12.50 3.49
N VAL A 591 -6.34 -11.60 3.80
CA VAL A 591 -4.94 -11.62 3.35
C VAL A 591 -4.04 -11.92 4.53
N THR A 592 -3.18 -12.93 4.40
CA THR A 592 -2.26 -13.38 5.45
C THR A 592 -0.81 -13.14 5.04
N THR A 593 0.09 -13.14 6.03
CA THR A 593 1.51 -13.26 5.72
C THR A 593 1.83 -14.64 5.17
N VAL A 594 2.75 -14.69 4.23
CA VAL A 594 3.27 -15.92 3.66
C VAL A 594 4.51 -16.36 4.43
N ASP A 595 4.54 -17.63 4.83
CA ASP A 595 5.79 -18.27 5.25
C ASP A 595 6.49 -18.80 4.00
N THR A 596 7.74 -18.41 3.81
CA THR A 596 8.48 -18.80 2.62
C THR A 596 9.46 -19.95 2.85
N ALA A 597 9.53 -20.50 4.07
CA ALA A 597 10.35 -21.65 4.46
C ALA A 597 11.87 -21.55 4.10
N ILE A 598 12.37 -20.37 3.73
CA ILE A 598 13.79 -20.13 3.45
C ILE A 598 14.52 -19.73 4.72
N SER A 599 15.66 -20.37 4.98
CA SER A 599 16.62 -20.00 6.04
C SER A 599 17.46 -18.77 5.66
N SER A 600 16.80 -17.65 5.39
CA SER A 600 17.41 -16.35 5.12
C SER A 600 16.72 -15.25 5.92
N PRO A 601 17.40 -14.12 6.23
CA PRO A 601 16.73 -12.96 6.81
C PRO A 601 15.53 -12.55 5.95
N GLN A 602 14.34 -12.70 6.53
CA GLN A 602 13.08 -12.39 5.88
C GLN A 602 12.16 -11.63 6.84
N GLU A 603 11.40 -10.70 6.29
CA GLU A 603 10.31 -10.04 7.01
C GLU A 603 8.96 -10.56 6.53
N GLY A 604 7.98 -10.57 7.43
CA GLY A 604 6.61 -10.96 7.11
C GLY A 604 6.08 -10.20 5.89
N SER A 605 5.96 -10.90 4.75
CA SER A 605 5.39 -10.40 3.51
C SER A 605 3.99 -10.95 3.31
N ILE A 606 3.14 -10.26 2.55
CA ILE A 606 1.83 -10.78 2.11
C ILE A 606 1.89 -11.47 0.74
N GLY A 607 3.04 -11.46 0.05
CA GLY A 607 3.23 -12.04 -1.28
C GLY A 607 4.46 -11.46 -1.98
N GLY A 608 4.72 -11.85 -3.22
CA GLY A 608 5.75 -11.30 -4.10
C GLY A 608 5.24 -10.11 -4.90
N PHE A 609 6.15 -9.32 -5.48
CA PHE A 609 5.80 -8.06 -6.16
C PHE A 609 4.72 -8.23 -7.24
N PHE A 610 4.81 -9.23 -8.12
CA PHE A 610 3.81 -9.47 -9.17
C PHE A 610 2.47 -9.99 -8.64
N ALA A 611 2.45 -10.65 -7.48
CA ALA A 611 1.20 -11.10 -6.86
C ALA A 611 0.45 -9.93 -6.21
N ILE A 612 1.18 -9.01 -5.59
CA ILE A 612 0.60 -7.84 -4.90
C ILE A 612 0.25 -6.72 -5.89
N TYR A 613 1.10 -6.52 -6.90
CA TYR A 613 0.96 -5.49 -7.93
C TYR A 613 0.83 -6.13 -9.31
N PRO A 614 -0.24 -6.88 -9.60
CA PRO A 614 -0.36 -7.69 -10.83
C PRO A 614 -0.33 -6.89 -12.13
N LEU A 615 -0.57 -5.57 -12.09
CA LEU A 615 -0.36 -4.72 -13.26
C LEU A 615 1.10 -4.72 -13.74
N ALA A 616 2.06 -4.99 -12.85
CA ALA A 616 3.47 -5.11 -13.20
C ALA A 616 3.75 -6.23 -14.21
N ILE A 617 2.87 -7.22 -14.35
CA ILE A 617 3.00 -8.30 -15.35
C ILE A 617 3.08 -7.75 -16.78
N PHE A 618 2.45 -6.58 -17.06
CA PHE A 618 2.61 -5.91 -18.35
C PHE A 618 4.07 -5.60 -18.69
N ALA A 619 4.92 -5.34 -17.70
CA ALA A 619 6.35 -5.12 -17.93
C ALA A 619 7.02 -6.36 -18.55
N LEU A 620 6.59 -7.58 -18.21
CA LEU A 620 7.12 -8.83 -18.76
C LEU A 620 6.78 -8.99 -20.25
N LEU A 621 5.74 -8.30 -20.75
CA LEU A 621 5.35 -8.32 -22.16
C LEU A 621 6.23 -7.44 -23.05
N PHE A 622 7.25 -6.76 -22.51
CA PHE A 622 8.07 -5.84 -23.28
C PHE A 622 8.70 -6.49 -24.52
N ILE A 623 9.23 -7.71 -24.41
CA ILE A 623 9.85 -8.44 -25.54
C ILE A 623 8.81 -8.74 -26.63
N ALA A 624 7.63 -9.22 -26.24
CA ALA A 624 6.54 -9.49 -27.18
C ALA A 624 6.10 -8.21 -27.92
N LEU A 625 6.15 -7.07 -27.23
CA LEU A 625 5.75 -5.75 -27.76
C LEU A 625 6.94 -4.91 -28.25
N ARG A 626 8.07 -5.55 -28.58
CA ARG A 626 9.29 -4.87 -29.04
C ARG A 626 9.08 -3.97 -30.24
N LYS A 627 8.20 -4.36 -31.19
CA LYS A 627 7.95 -3.60 -32.42
C LYS A 627 7.22 -2.30 -32.07
N GLN A 628 6.17 -2.40 -31.27
CA GLN A 628 5.36 -1.27 -30.79
C GLN A 628 6.22 -0.30 -29.98
N LEU A 629 7.03 -0.81 -29.04
CA LEU A 629 7.94 0.03 -28.24
C LEU A 629 9.02 0.71 -29.08
N ARG A 630 9.51 0.08 -30.17
CA ARG A 630 10.48 0.69 -31.10
C ARG A 630 9.86 1.81 -31.94
N VAL A 631 8.62 1.63 -32.41
CA VAL A 631 7.88 2.69 -33.14
C VAL A 631 7.77 3.95 -32.29
N HIS A 632 7.50 3.80 -31.00
CA HIS A 632 7.43 4.90 -30.04
C HIS A 632 8.79 5.32 -29.45
N LYS A 633 9.91 4.76 -29.92
CA LYS A 633 11.28 5.06 -29.48
C LYS A 633 11.53 4.89 -27.98
N VAL A 634 10.80 3.99 -27.31
CA VAL A 634 10.96 3.70 -25.88
C VAL A 634 11.56 2.32 -25.58
N TRP A 635 11.77 1.49 -26.60
CA TRP A 635 12.33 0.13 -26.45
C TRP A 635 13.57 0.06 -25.56
N SER A 636 14.61 0.85 -25.86
CA SER A 636 15.87 0.81 -25.09
C SER A 636 15.67 1.26 -23.64
N MET A 637 14.79 2.23 -23.41
CA MET A 637 14.45 2.69 -22.07
C MET A 637 13.75 1.58 -21.27
N THR A 638 12.78 0.88 -21.88
CA THR A 638 12.09 -0.26 -21.27
C THR A 638 13.05 -1.40 -20.97
N VAL A 639 13.95 -1.77 -21.90
CA VAL A 639 14.96 -2.81 -21.67
C VAL A 639 15.86 -2.46 -20.49
N MET A 640 16.36 -1.22 -20.41
CA MET A 640 17.21 -0.79 -19.30
C MET A 640 16.46 -0.82 -17.97
N MET A 641 15.21 -0.37 -17.92
CA MET A 641 14.38 -0.48 -16.70
C MET A 641 14.23 -1.92 -16.24
N MET A 642 14.00 -2.88 -17.16
CA MET A 642 13.89 -4.30 -16.83
C MET A 642 15.21 -4.90 -16.34
N VAL A 643 16.33 -4.58 -17.00
CA VAL A 643 17.66 -5.06 -16.60
C VAL A 643 18.03 -4.50 -15.22
N PHE A 644 17.80 -3.21 -14.98
CA PHE A 644 18.10 -2.57 -13.70
C PHE A 644 17.20 -3.11 -12.58
N THR A 645 15.93 -3.37 -12.87
CA THR A 645 15.04 -4.06 -11.92
C THR A 645 15.64 -5.40 -11.50
N LEU A 646 16.09 -6.23 -12.45
CA LEU A 646 16.68 -7.53 -12.15
C LEU A 646 17.98 -7.41 -11.34
N ILE A 647 18.86 -6.47 -11.69
CA ILE A 647 20.12 -6.22 -10.96
C ILE A 647 19.84 -5.85 -9.51
N ILE A 648 18.90 -4.92 -9.27
CA ILE A 648 18.55 -4.47 -7.92
C ILE A 648 17.93 -5.60 -7.12
N VAL A 649 16.96 -6.34 -7.68
CA VAL A 649 16.31 -7.47 -7.00
C VAL A 649 17.35 -8.52 -6.59
N ILE A 650 18.26 -8.88 -7.50
CA ILE A 650 19.33 -9.84 -7.20
C ILE A 650 20.24 -9.32 -6.09
N PHE A 651 20.62 -8.04 -6.15
CA PHE A 651 21.47 -7.42 -5.14
C PHE A 651 20.80 -7.39 -3.76
N ASP A 652 19.54 -6.97 -3.68
CA ASP A 652 18.78 -6.89 -2.44
C ASP A 652 18.60 -8.27 -1.82
N CYS A 653 18.18 -9.27 -2.60
CA CYS A 653 18.07 -10.65 -2.11
C CYS A 653 19.44 -11.14 -1.60
N TYR A 654 20.49 -10.99 -2.41
CA TYR A 654 21.82 -11.48 -2.06
C TYR A 654 22.39 -10.81 -0.80
N LYS A 655 22.22 -9.50 -0.62
CA LYS A 655 22.82 -8.78 0.52
C LYS A 655 21.94 -8.75 1.76
N CYS A 656 20.64 -8.63 1.58
CA CYS A 656 19.72 -8.25 2.66
C CYS A 656 18.61 -9.28 2.90
N GLY A 657 18.45 -10.27 2.02
CA GLY A 657 17.33 -11.22 2.05
C GLY A 657 16.04 -10.62 1.48
N THR A 658 14.88 -11.11 1.93
CA THR A 658 13.57 -10.74 1.35
C THR A 658 12.75 -9.86 2.29
N SER A 659 12.19 -8.78 1.76
CA SER A 659 11.28 -7.91 2.50
C SER A 659 10.45 -7.07 1.53
N MET A 660 9.20 -6.81 1.91
CA MET A 660 8.34 -5.85 1.22
C MET A 660 8.96 -4.45 1.19
N ARG A 661 9.82 -4.09 2.14
CA ARG A 661 10.49 -2.79 2.17
C ARG A 661 11.43 -2.61 0.97
N TYR A 662 12.02 -3.67 0.43
CA TYR A 662 12.91 -3.58 -0.73
C TYR A 662 12.16 -3.43 -2.07
N TYR A 663 10.84 -3.57 -2.09
CA TYR A 663 10.06 -3.32 -3.31
C TYR A 663 10.18 -1.88 -3.82
N GLY A 664 10.45 -0.91 -2.96
CA GLY A 664 10.70 0.47 -3.39
C GLY A 664 11.98 0.63 -4.21
N ASP A 665 12.98 -0.23 -4.02
CA ASP A 665 14.29 -0.11 -4.68
C ASP A 665 14.21 -0.39 -6.17
N PHE A 666 13.25 -1.21 -6.62
CA PHE A 666 13.08 -1.59 -8.03
C PHE A 666 11.66 -1.34 -8.57
N GLY A 667 10.64 -1.25 -7.71
CA GLY A 667 9.24 -1.21 -8.11
C GLY A 667 8.90 -0.03 -9.03
N TYR A 668 9.52 1.13 -8.83
CA TYR A 668 9.33 2.28 -9.72
C TYR A 668 9.84 2.03 -11.15
N LEU A 669 10.95 1.31 -11.35
CA LEU A 669 11.48 0.96 -12.67
C LEU A 669 10.54 -0.02 -13.37
N LEU A 670 10.14 -1.06 -12.64
CA LEU A 670 9.25 -2.10 -13.15
C LEU A 670 7.88 -1.53 -13.52
N MET A 671 7.33 -0.63 -12.70
CA MET A 671 6.05 0.03 -12.98
C MET A 671 6.16 1.09 -14.08
N LEU A 672 7.29 1.78 -14.23
CA LEU A 672 7.54 2.64 -15.41
C LEU A 672 7.58 1.81 -16.70
N ALA A 673 8.26 0.65 -16.68
CA ALA A 673 8.28 -0.28 -17.81
C ALA A 673 6.86 -0.78 -18.14
N ALA A 674 6.09 -1.20 -17.13
CA ALA A 674 4.70 -1.61 -17.29
C ALA A 674 3.85 -0.50 -17.92
N ALA A 675 3.98 0.75 -17.47
CA ALA A 675 3.24 1.89 -18.02
C ALA A 675 3.55 2.11 -19.51
N LEU A 676 4.82 2.05 -19.93
CA LEU A 676 5.20 2.18 -21.34
C LEU A 676 4.61 1.05 -22.19
N VAL A 677 4.59 -0.18 -21.66
CA VAL A 677 4.00 -1.32 -22.35
C VAL A 677 2.47 -1.17 -22.47
N ILE A 678 1.80 -0.72 -21.41
CA ILE A 678 0.35 -0.45 -21.43
C ILE A 678 0.01 0.63 -22.47
N PHE A 679 0.78 1.71 -22.54
CA PHE A 679 0.56 2.76 -23.54
C PHE A 679 0.79 2.24 -24.97
N ALA A 680 1.79 1.38 -25.16
CA ALA A 680 2.02 0.72 -26.45
C ALA A 680 0.85 -0.20 -26.85
N CYS A 681 0.30 -0.98 -25.92
CA CYS A 681 -0.91 -1.79 -26.15
C CYS A 681 -2.11 -0.92 -26.52
N ASP A 682 -2.37 0.12 -25.73
CA ASP A 682 -3.50 1.03 -25.91
C ASP A 682 -3.49 1.70 -27.30
N VAL A 683 -2.34 2.25 -27.70
CA VAL A 683 -2.21 2.89 -29.02
C VAL A 683 -2.33 1.88 -30.15
N SER A 684 -1.72 0.70 -30.02
CA SER A 684 -1.71 -0.31 -31.08
C SER A 684 -3.09 -0.91 -31.32
N PHE A 685 -3.79 -1.35 -30.27
CA PHE A 685 -5.11 -1.98 -30.41
C PHE A 685 -6.18 -1.03 -30.94
N ARG A 686 -5.99 0.29 -30.79
CA ARG A 686 -6.86 1.30 -31.41
C ARG A 686 -6.46 1.68 -32.82
N ALA A 687 -5.18 1.59 -33.18
CA ALA A 687 -4.74 1.82 -34.55
C ALA A 687 -5.27 0.73 -35.50
N ASP A 688 -5.22 -0.54 -35.08
CA ASP A 688 -5.78 -1.68 -35.81
C ASP A 688 -7.30 -1.53 -36.05
N ALA A 689 -8.01 -0.86 -35.13
CA ALA A 689 -9.44 -0.56 -35.26
C ALA A 689 -9.77 0.51 -36.31
N SER A 690 -8.79 1.31 -36.72
CA SER A 690 -8.95 2.45 -37.63
C SER A 690 -8.40 2.22 -39.04
N GLY A 691 -7.79 1.05 -39.30
CA GLY A 691 -7.33 0.65 -40.64
C GLY A 691 -6.19 1.47 -41.24
N TYR A 692 -5.55 2.39 -40.50
CA TYR A 692 -4.47 3.24 -41.03
C TYR A 692 -3.15 3.06 -40.29
N TYR A 693 -2.26 2.27 -40.88
CA TYR A 693 -0.81 2.42 -40.75
C TYR A 693 -0.23 2.60 -42.16
N GLU A 694 -0.43 3.76 -42.79
CA GLU A 694 0.45 4.16 -43.88
C GLU A 694 1.59 5.01 -43.33
N ILE A 695 2.76 4.36 -43.28
CA ILE A 695 4.06 4.97 -43.05
C ILE A 695 4.40 5.80 -44.30
N ARG A 696 4.24 7.11 -44.25
CA ARG A 696 5.03 8.01 -45.11
C ARG A 696 6.12 8.66 -44.29
N GLY A 697 7.35 8.33 -44.66
CA GLY A 697 8.56 8.81 -44.01
C GLY A 697 8.63 10.34 -43.95
N GLY A 698 9.17 10.84 -42.84
CA GLY A 698 9.85 12.13 -42.80
C GLY A 698 8.98 13.38 -42.89
N ALA A 699 8.07 13.62 -41.94
CA ALA A 699 7.77 14.96 -41.39
C ALA A 699 6.72 14.85 -40.29
N LEU A 700 7.02 15.41 -39.11
CA LEU A 700 6.02 15.68 -38.06
C LEU A 700 5.15 16.87 -38.50
N GLY A 701 4.21 16.63 -39.40
CA GLY A 701 3.15 17.58 -39.75
C GLY A 701 1.93 17.34 -38.87
N MET A 702 1.74 18.15 -37.84
CA MET A 702 0.51 18.16 -37.05
C MET A 702 -0.61 18.81 -37.86
N SER A 703 -1.61 18.03 -38.27
CA SER A 703 -2.95 18.57 -38.54
C SER A 703 -3.77 18.46 -37.26
N ALA A 704 -3.87 19.58 -36.55
CA ALA A 704 -4.81 19.78 -35.47
C ALA A 704 -6.22 19.96 -36.06
N SER A 705 -6.86 18.85 -36.44
CA SER A 705 -8.31 18.82 -36.57
C SER A 705 -8.85 17.86 -35.53
N GLY A 706 -9.66 18.40 -34.60
CA GLY A 706 -10.32 17.66 -33.54
C GLY A 706 -11.41 16.74 -34.10
N GLN A 707 -11.02 15.72 -34.87
CA GLN A 707 -11.93 14.70 -35.34
C GLN A 707 -12.09 13.63 -34.25
N HIS A 708 -13.33 13.47 -33.82
CA HIS A 708 -13.79 12.40 -32.96
C HIS A 708 -13.25 11.06 -33.47
N VAL A 709 -12.35 10.44 -32.69
CA VAL A 709 -11.92 9.05 -32.91
C VAL A 709 -13.12 8.14 -32.61
N ARG A 710 -14.00 7.98 -33.60
CA ARG A 710 -14.93 6.85 -33.71
C ARG A 710 -14.15 5.71 -34.34
N ALA A 711 -13.43 4.97 -33.51
CA ALA A 711 -13.03 3.62 -33.86
C ALA A 711 -14.02 2.68 -33.17
N ASN A 712 -14.62 1.76 -33.92
CA ASN A 712 -15.23 0.57 -33.32
C ASN A 712 -14.14 -0.07 -32.47
N GLN A 713 -14.28 -0.04 -31.14
CA GLN A 713 -13.25 -0.54 -30.23
C GLN A 713 -13.01 -2.02 -30.56
N THR A 714 -11.78 -2.38 -30.91
CA THR A 714 -11.42 -3.78 -31.15
C THR A 714 -11.71 -4.60 -29.90
N THR A 715 -12.04 -5.88 -30.06
CA THR A 715 -12.18 -6.80 -28.94
C THR A 715 -10.93 -6.78 -28.05
N ALA A 716 -9.74 -6.70 -28.65
CA ALA A 716 -8.47 -6.56 -27.93
C ALA A 716 -8.41 -5.30 -27.04
N PHE A 717 -8.93 -4.16 -27.53
CA PHE A 717 -8.98 -2.94 -26.74
C PHE A 717 -9.97 -3.02 -25.57
N HIS A 718 -11.14 -3.64 -25.76
CA HIS A 718 -12.07 -3.90 -24.65
C HIS A 718 -11.47 -4.84 -23.60
N ILE A 719 -10.78 -5.91 -24.04
CA ILE A 719 -10.07 -6.82 -23.12
C ILE A 719 -9.02 -6.05 -22.33
N LEU A 720 -8.23 -5.19 -22.99
CA LEU A 720 -7.25 -4.34 -22.30
C LEU A 720 -7.93 -3.48 -21.22
N GLN A 721 -9.03 -2.79 -21.54
CA GLN A 721 -9.75 -1.96 -20.57
C GLN A 721 -10.19 -2.76 -19.34
N ILE A 722 -10.86 -3.90 -19.55
CA ILE A 722 -11.38 -4.75 -18.47
C ILE A 722 -10.21 -5.27 -17.62
N THR A 723 -9.15 -5.76 -18.25
CA THR A 723 -7.94 -6.26 -17.57
C THR A 723 -7.30 -5.15 -16.73
N LEU A 724 -7.09 -3.95 -17.27
CA LEU A 724 -6.49 -2.85 -16.51
C LEU A 724 -7.35 -2.48 -15.28
N VAL A 725 -8.67 -2.41 -15.44
CA VAL A 725 -9.60 -2.10 -14.34
C VAL A 725 -9.55 -3.20 -13.27
N ALA A 726 -9.62 -4.46 -13.67
CA ALA A 726 -9.59 -5.60 -12.76
C ALA A 726 -8.27 -5.68 -11.98
N LEU A 727 -7.12 -5.53 -12.65
CA LEU A 727 -5.82 -5.62 -12.00
C LEU A 727 -5.56 -4.44 -11.06
N VAL A 728 -5.98 -3.23 -11.40
CA VAL A 728 -5.88 -2.07 -10.50
C VAL A 728 -6.77 -2.26 -9.27
N PHE A 729 -8.02 -2.71 -9.47
CA PHE A 729 -8.93 -2.99 -8.36
C PHE A 729 -8.40 -4.09 -7.44
N LEU A 730 -7.90 -5.19 -8.02
CA LEU A 730 -7.29 -6.29 -7.26
C LEU A 730 -6.08 -5.79 -6.43
N THR A 731 -5.24 -4.93 -7.00
CA THR A 731 -4.12 -4.31 -6.29
C THR A 731 -4.60 -3.51 -5.07
N ILE A 732 -5.67 -2.71 -5.23
CA ILE A 732 -6.27 -1.93 -4.13
C ILE A 732 -6.79 -2.86 -3.04
N VAL A 733 -7.52 -3.93 -3.40
CA VAL A 733 -8.09 -4.89 -2.45
C VAL A 733 -6.98 -5.61 -1.66
N ILE A 734 -5.95 -6.13 -2.35
CA ILE A 734 -4.81 -6.82 -1.70
C ILE A 734 -4.12 -5.89 -0.70
N ASN A 735 -3.80 -4.65 -1.10
CA ASN A 735 -3.12 -3.71 -0.21
C ASN A 735 -4.01 -3.26 0.96
N MET A 736 -5.31 -3.05 0.72
CA MET A 736 -6.27 -2.66 1.75
C MET A 736 -6.38 -3.73 2.85
N PHE A 737 -6.63 -4.98 2.47
CA PHE A 737 -6.71 -6.09 3.43
C PHE A 737 -5.35 -6.48 4.01
N GLY A 738 -4.28 -6.34 3.22
CA GLY A 738 -2.90 -6.53 3.64
C GLY A 738 -2.45 -5.61 4.79
N MET A 739 -3.14 -4.49 5.06
CA MET A 739 -2.89 -3.66 6.25
C MET A 739 -3.24 -4.38 7.56
N PHE A 740 -4.23 -5.28 7.50
CA PHE A 740 -4.75 -6.01 8.65
C PHE A 740 -4.09 -7.39 8.81
N ALA A 741 -3.21 -7.79 7.88
CA ALA A 741 -2.49 -9.07 7.95
C ALA A 741 -1.64 -9.16 9.22
N ASN A 742 -1.90 -10.19 10.03
CA ASN A 742 -1.11 -10.51 11.22
C ASN A 742 0.31 -10.96 10.83
N GLY A 743 1.29 -10.83 11.73
CA GLY A 743 2.68 -11.24 11.46
C GLY A 743 3.54 -10.18 10.75
N ARG A 744 2.94 -9.08 10.28
CA ARG A 744 3.69 -7.90 9.83
C ARG A 744 4.17 -7.09 11.02
N ILE A 745 5.38 -6.52 10.93
CA ILE A 745 6.00 -5.67 11.96
C ILE A 745 5.05 -4.55 12.42
N CYS A 746 4.25 -4.00 11.50
CA CYS A 746 3.29 -2.91 11.74
C CYS A 746 1.84 -3.31 11.49
N ASN A 747 1.42 -4.52 11.88
CA ASN A 747 0.01 -4.90 11.73
C ASN A 747 -0.92 -3.95 12.52
N TRP A 748 -2.09 -3.65 11.94
CA TRP A 748 -3.06 -2.73 12.55
C TRP A 748 -3.78 -3.30 13.76
N LYS A 749 -3.72 -4.61 13.99
CA LYS A 749 -4.22 -5.22 15.22
C LYS A 749 -3.50 -4.64 16.44
N ILE A 750 -2.19 -4.39 16.32
CA ILE A 750 -1.38 -3.77 17.39
C ILE A 750 -1.45 -2.25 17.35
N LEU A 751 -1.34 -1.63 16.17
CA LEU A 751 -1.21 -0.16 16.06
C LEU A 751 -2.53 0.60 16.10
N CYS A 752 -3.58 0.04 15.52
CA CYS A 752 -4.90 0.64 15.41
C CYS A 752 -6.01 -0.36 15.81
N PRO A 753 -5.95 -0.92 17.04
CA PRO A 753 -6.80 -2.04 17.47
C PRO A 753 -8.30 -1.78 17.33
N ASP A 754 -8.77 -0.58 17.69
CA ASP A 754 -10.19 -0.22 17.54
C ASP A 754 -10.65 -0.22 16.08
N LEU A 755 -9.81 0.28 15.16
CA LEU A 755 -10.09 0.26 13.73
C LEU A 755 -10.06 -1.16 13.18
N TYR A 756 -9.08 -1.97 13.61
CA TYR A 756 -9.01 -3.39 13.26
C TYR A 756 -10.30 -4.12 13.67
N ALA A 757 -10.73 -3.94 14.92
CA ALA A 757 -11.91 -4.59 15.46
C ALA A 757 -13.21 -4.10 14.80
N THR A 758 -13.30 -2.79 14.53
CA THR A 758 -14.44 -2.18 13.82
C THR A 758 -14.56 -2.70 12.38
N VAL A 759 -13.45 -2.83 11.65
CA VAL A 759 -13.50 -3.36 10.27
C VAL A 759 -13.79 -4.86 10.29
N ARG A 760 -13.23 -5.61 11.25
CA ARG A 760 -13.55 -7.03 11.44
C ARG A 760 -15.05 -7.24 11.67
N SER A 761 -15.70 -6.42 12.50
CA SER A 761 -17.13 -6.57 12.81
C SER A 761 -18.05 -6.37 11.61
N TRP A 762 -17.61 -5.68 10.56
CA TRP A 762 -18.38 -5.57 9.30
C TRP A 762 -18.66 -6.94 8.68
N PHE A 763 -17.80 -7.92 8.94
CA PHE A 763 -17.88 -9.25 8.36
C PHE A 763 -18.52 -10.28 9.28
N ILE A 764 -19.16 -9.86 10.39
CA ILE A 764 -19.79 -10.78 11.36
C ILE A 764 -20.84 -11.71 10.74
N GLY A 765 -21.54 -11.26 9.69
CA GLY A 765 -22.50 -12.11 8.99
C GLY A 765 -21.86 -13.32 8.31
N LEU A 766 -20.54 -13.28 8.07
CA LEU A 766 -19.74 -14.35 7.48
C LEU A 766 -19.11 -15.29 8.51
N THR A 767 -19.30 -15.09 9.82
CA THR A 767 -18.59 -15.87 10.86
C THR A 767 -19.35 -17.08 11.39
N ALA A 768 -20.48 -17.45 10.79
CA ALA A 768 -21.21 -18.70 11.07
C ALA A 768 -21.85 -19.32 9.83
#